data_AF-A0A1K2FWT4-F1
#
_entry.id   AF-A0A1K2FWT4-F1
#
_cell.length_a   1.000
_cell.length_b   1.000
_cell.length_c   1.000
_cell.angle_alpha   90.00
_cell.angle_beta   90.00
_cell.angle_gamma   90.00
#
_symmetry.space_group_name_H-M   'P 1'
#
loop_
_entity.id
_entity.type
_entity.pdbx_description
1 polymer ?
#
loop_
_entity_poly.entity_id
_entity_poly.type
_entity_poly.pdbx_seq_one_letter_code
_entity_poly.pdbx_strand_id
1 'polypeptide(L)'
;MSDEHAPVLLPGGGWRLWEQFALRGPGFPADGVLRLAPPGLAEAADKFAPGAELSGPEWRTFAEDLATAAVDTARHLQEIAARPRFQAALAWQNPAVLRTGIAPFLRWTPSADSRSSMPRQREELVAHYWQRFCVKNDTIGFFGPVGWGRWDLSGSGGVAVTPGEGFLAAREVYFSGWAIDALAKVLATDAALMRWIPPRRVSFVRCADGTVRVPGRPVQPIDARAQAVLERCDGTRPAHAIAAELGRTEDEVTEVVRELVGRRWVQWRLDVPAATHPDRALRAILERVPDEAARDRALERLAVLERGRDAVRAAGTDAAALTAAITALEDDFAALTDSEAQRAKGERTAPCRGLVYSDARRAATATLGPGLLAHLEPLQLCLTAARWMTNCFAEAVRARLHAVYDRLRADGEPVDLATLWLHTLPSPHPDASHLINTIQAELRAKWARILDLPPGARRVRLTTAEVADRVREEFDEPGDGWSLARYISPDVLVVADDADALARGDVDLVLGEMHCALNTMGASLFVHQHPDRSELIAETSRDFPGPRLMPMLPKELPLKWSTRSRPSLDRPEDHYVALVDQTGDPHRPRTVLGADVRIEERAGRLTAVLPDGTEYDVLDAYANTLTQRVMDRFTLRPEGDHTPRITIGRLTVARETWQLPVGDMDFADEKAEAARFVRARHWQRGHDLPRFVFVVSPTEPRPFYVDFDSPVYVTILAKAARRLARKDPGARLKISEMLPTPEQAWLTDHEGRRYTSELRFVAVDLTAADAGEK
;
A
#
# COMPACT_ATOMS: atom_id res chain seq x y z
N MET A 1 19.15 21.01 -15.77
CA MET A 1 19.14 20.83 -17.24
C MET A 1 17.89 20.03 -17.54
N SER A 2 16.70 20.63 -17.52
CA SER A 2 16.09 21.45 -18.59
C SER A 2 15.95 20.72 -19.93
N ASP A 3 15.32 19.55 -19.92
CA ASP A 3 14.36 19.26 -20.97
C ASP A 3 12.99 19.70 -20.43
N GLU A 4 12.57 20.89 -20.85
CA GLU A 4 11.27 21.49 -20.53
C GLU A 4 10.19 20.71 -21.26
N HIS A 5 9.91 19.48 -20.82
CA HIS A 5 8.76 18.73 -21.29
C HIS A 5 7.50 19.50 -20.84
N ALA A 6 6.60 19.75 -21.80
CA ALA A 6 5.32 20.38 -21.50
C ALA A 6 4.59 19.57 -20.42
N PRO A 7 3.93 20.22 -19.44
CA PRO A 7 3.24 19.51 -18.39
C PRO A 7 2.15 18.59 -18.96
N VAL A 8 2.01 17.39 -18.41
CA VAL A 8 0.93 16.46 -18.78
C VAL A 8 -0.37 16.93 -18.12
N LEU A 9 -1.13 17.76 -18.83
CA LEU A 9 -2.40 18.29 -18.36
C LEU A 9 -3.55 17.38 -18.80
N LEU A 10 -4.45 17.05 -17.87
CA LEU A 10 -5.72 16.46 -18.26
C LEU A 10 -6.56 17.51 -19.04
N PRO A 11 -7.41 17.11 -20.01
CA PRO A 11 -8.02 18.03 -20.98
C PRO A 11 -8.72 19.28 -20.42
N GLY A 12 -9.40 19.21 -19.28
CA GLY A 12 -10.01 20.37 -18.60
C GLY A 12 -9.07 21.25 -17.77
N GLY A 13 -7.76 21.04 -17.79
CA GLY A 13 -6.74 21.99 -17.26
C GLY A 13 -6.59 22.10 -15.73
N GLY A 14 -7.58 21.70 -14.92
CA GLY A 14 -7.50 21.80 -13.45
C GLY A 14 -6.57 20.81 -12.75
N TRP A 15 -6.07 19.81 -13.50
CA TRP A 15 -5.27 18.71 -12.96
C TRP A 15 -4.08 18.40 -13.85
N ARG A 16 -2.92 18.26 -13.23
CA ARG A 16 -1.69 17.80 -13.87
C ARG A 16 -1.42 16.35 -13.49
N LEU A 17 -1.02 15.51 -14.42
CA LEU A 17 -0.43 14.22 -14.12
C LEU A 17 1.09 14.36 -14.02
N TRP A 18 1.71 13.57 -13.14
CA TRP A 18 3.15 13.36 -13.21
C TRP A 18 3.54 12.77 -14.58
N GLU A 19 4.73 13.16 -15.07
CA GLU A 19 5.27 12.71 -16.36
C GLU A 19 5.51 11.20 -16.39
N GLN A 20 5.70 10.60 -15.21
CA GLN A 20 5.89 9.17 -15.01
C GLN A 20 4.74 8.56 -14.21
N PHE A 21 4.52 7.27 -14.43
CA PHE A 21 3.53 6.48 -13.71
C PHE A 21 4.10 5.11 -13.35
N ALA A 22 3.59 4.52 -12.27
CA ALA A 22 3.95 3.16 -11.92
C ALA A 22 3.10 2.18 -12.73
N LEU A 23 3.77 1.23 -13.38
CA LEU A 23 3.16 0.14 -14.15
C LEU A 23 3.13 -1.11 -13.27
N ARG A 24 2.03 -1.34 -12.56
CA ARG A 24 1.86 -2.47 -11.66
C ARG A 24 1.37 -3.68 -12.42
N GLY A 25 1.86 -4.87 -12.07
CA GLY A 25 1.40 -6.12 -12.68
C GLY A 25 1.86 -7.34 -11.88
N PRO A 26 1.23 -8.50 -12.11
CA PRO A 26 1.57 -9.73 -11.43
C PRO A 26 2.88 -10.28 -12.00
N GLY A 27 3.52 -11.23 -11.33
CA GLY A 27 4.79 -11.77 -11.83
C GLY A 27 4.68 -12.98 -12.75
N PHE A 28 3.47 -13.44 -13.07
CA PHE A 28 3.23 -14.53 -14.00
C PHE A 28 2.20 -14.11 -15.07
N PRO A 29 2.28 -14.69 -16.29
CA PRO A 29 1.40 -14.31 -17.40
C PRO A 29 -0.09 -14.55 -17.11
N ALA A 30 -0.95 -13.70 -17.67
CA ALA A 30 -2.40 -13.73 -17.48
C ALA A 30 -3.05 -14.97 -18.10
N ASP A 31 -2.55 -15.44 -19.25
CA ASP A 31 -3.00 -16.68 -19.91
C ASP A 31 -2.83 -17.92 -19.02
N GLY A 32 -1.99 -17.84 -17.99
CA GLY A 32 -1.80 -18.88 -17.00
C GLY A 32 -3.11 -19.37 -16.38
N VAL A 33 -4.04 -18.47 -16.03
CA VAL A 33 -5.31 -18.89 -15.39
C VAL A 33 -6.27 -19.59 -16.37
N LEU A 34 -6.18 -19.26 -17.66
CA LEU A 34 -7.02 -19.86 -18.70
C LEU A 34 -6.69 -21.34 -18.92
N ARG A 35 -5.46 -21.75 -18.64
CA ARG A 35 -5.02 -23.16 -18.75
C ARG A 35 -5.72 -24.11 -17.77
N LEU A 36 -6.45 -23.57 -16.79
CA LEU A 36 -7.23 -24.35 -15.83
C LEU A 36 -8.72 -24.47 -16.20
N ALA A 37 -9.11 -24.01 -17.39
CA ALA A 37 -10.44 -24.23 -17.97
C ALA A 37 -10.34 -25.28 -19.10
N PRO A 38 -10.78 -26.53 -18.87
CA PRO A 38 -10.72 -27.57 -19.89
C PRO A 38 -11.58 -27.22 -21.13
N PRO A 39 -11.04 -27.28 -22.37
CA PRO A 39 -11.80 -26.95 -23.57
C PRO A 39 -13.05 -27.81 -23.75
N GLY A 40 -14.18 -27.22 -24.15
CA GLY A 40 -15.42 -27.94 -24.46
C GLY A 40 -16.23 -28.41 -23.24
N LEU A 41 -15.65 -28.41 -22.04
CA LEU A 41 -16.29 -28.94 -20.84
C LEU A 41 -17.41 -28.02 -20.34
N ALA A 42 -17.23 -26.71 -20.45
CA ALA A 42 -18.24 -25.72 -20.10
C ALA A 42 -19.47 -25.86 -21.02
N GLU A 43 -19.25 -25.95 -22.33
CA GLU A 43 -20.30 -26.14 -23.33
C GLU A 43 -21.03 -27.48 -23.16
N ALA A 44 -20.31 -28.54 -22.77
CA ALA A 44 -20.92 -29.82 -22.45
C ALA A 44 -21.82 -29.75 -21.19
N ALA A 45 -21.37 -29.04 -20.15
CA ALA A 45 -22.15 -28.81 -18.93
C ALA A 45 -23.45 -28.02 -19.22
N ASP A 46 -23.43 -27.17 -20.24
CA ASP A 46 -24.56 -26.29 -20.60
C ASP A 46 -25.70 -27.00 -21.32
N LYS A 47 -25.47 -28.23 -21.77
CA LYS A 47 -26.51 -29.06 -22.40
C LYS A 47 -27.56 -29.51 -21.37
N PHE A 48 -27.21 -29.55 -20.08
CA PHE A 48 -28.15 -29.89 -19.02
C PHE A 48 -28.96 -28.65 -18.63
N ALA A 49 -30.29 -28.74 -18.73
CA ALA A 49 -31.18 -27.63 -18.38
C ALA A 49 -31.25 -27.39 -16.85
N PRO A 50 -31.48 -26.15 -16.39
CA PRO A 50 -31.78 -25.88 -14.98
C PRO A 50 -32.95 -26.73 -14.47
N GLY A 51 -32.77 -27.36 -13.31
CA GLY A 51 -33.80 -28.22 -12.70
C GLY A 51 -33.92 -29.63 -13.32
N ALA A 52 -33.19 -29.94 -14.40
CA ALA A 52 -33.15 -31.30 -14.94
C ALA A 52 -32.50 -32.27 -13.95
N GLU A 53 -33.00 -33.52 -13.94
CA GLU A 53 -32.35 -34.59 -13.20
C GLU A 53 -31.00 -34.93 -13.86
N LEU A 54 -29.91 -34.82 -13.10
CA LEU A 54 -28.56 -35.12 -13.57
C LEU A 54 -28.33 -36.64 -13.52
N SER A 55 -28.94 -37.36 -14.47
CA SER A 55 -28.92 -38.82 -14.57
C SER A 55 -28.94 -39.30 -16.03
N GLY A 56 -28.84 -40.62 -16.25
CA GLY A 56 -28.90 -41.22 -17.58
C GLY A 56 -27.54 -41.34 -18.31
N PRO A 57 -27.54 -41.77 -19.60
CA PRO A 57 -26.33 -42.01 -20.37
C PRO A 57 -25.50 -40.75 -20.63
N GLU A 58 -26.14 -39.64 -21.02
CA GLU A 58 -25.45 -38.36 -21.31
C GLU A 58 -24.76 -37.80 -20.08
N TRP A 59 -25.41 -37.89 -18.91
CA TRP A 59 -24.82 -37.53 -17.63
C TRP A 59 -23.58 -38.36 -17.29
N ARG A 60 -23.64 -39.68 -17.51
CA ARG A 60 -22.50 -40.57 -17.26
C ARG A 60 -21.31 -40.22 -18.14
N THR A 61 -21.54 -39.99 -19.44
CA THR A 61 -20.51 -39.53 -20.37
C THR A 61 -19.91 -38.21 -19.91
N PHE A 62 -20.73 -37.21 -19.55
CA PHE A 62 -20.22 -35.94 -19.05
C PHE A 62 -19.42 -36.08 -17.74
N ALA A 63 -19.85 -36.93 -16.81
CA ALA A 63 -19.13 -37.18 -15.57
C ALA A 63 -17.75 -37.85 -15.83
N GLU A 64 -17.68 -38.76 -16.80
CA GLU A 64 -16.43 -39.38 -17.27
C GLU A 64 -15.50 -38.37 -17.96
N ASP A 65 -16.04 -37.50 -18.82
CA ASP A 65 -15.31 -36.42 -19.48
C ASP A 65 -14.73 -35.45 -18.44
N LEU A 66 -15.52 -35.05 -17.45
CA LEU A 66 -15.06 -34.19 -16.36
C LEU A 66 -13.98 -34.86 -15.51
N ALA A 67 -14.14 -36.15 -15.19
CA ALA A 67 -13.13 -36.90 -14.44
C ALA A 67 -11.80 -36.95 -15.20
N THR A 68 -11.85 -37.15 -16.52
CA THR A 68 -10.68 -37.15 -17.41
C THR A 68 -10.03 -35.77 -17.46
N ALA A 69 -10.82 -34.72 -17.72
CA ALA A 69 -10.34 -33.34 -17.74
C ALA A 69 -9.73 -32.90 -16.39
N ALA A 70 -10.26 -33.40 -15.27
CA ALA A 70 -9.74 -33.10 -13.95
C ALA A 70 -8.37 -33.77 -13.68
N VAL A 71 -8.12 -34.95 -14.25
CA VAL A 71 -6.78 -35.59 -14.22
C VAL A 71 -5.78 -34.76 -15.02
N ASP A 72 -6.16 -34.25 -16.19
CA ASP A 72 -5.29 -33.39 -17.00
C ASP A 72 -5.03 -32.03 -16.34
N THR A 73 -6.06 -31.46 -15.71
CA THR A 73 -5.93 -30.25 -14.88
C THR A 73 -4.94 -30.48 -13.73
N ALA A 74 -5.01 -31.64 -13.07
CA ALA A 74 -4.09 -31.99 -11.99
C ALA A 74 -2.64 -32.11 -12.47
N ARG A 75 -2.39 -32.71 -13.65
CA ARG A 75 -1.07 -32.73 -14.29
C ARG A 75 -0.58 -31.32 -14.60
N HIS A 76 -1.46 -30.48 -15.13
CA HIS A 76 -1.10 -29.10 -15.43
C HIS A 76 -0.76 -28.29 -14.16
N LEU A 77 -1.49 -28.51 -13.07
CA LEU A 77 -1.16 -27.93 -11.76
C LEU A 77 0.17 -28.47 -11.23
N GLN A 78 0.53 -29.73 -11.48
CA GLN A 78 1.86 -30.26 -11.13
C GLN A 78 2.97 -29.58 -11.93
N GLU A 79 2.77 -29.31 -13.22
CA GLU A 79 3.71 -28.52 -14.02
C GLU A 79 3.92 -27.13 -13.44
N ILE A 80 2.83 -26.45 -13.05
CA ILE A 80 2.89 -25.13 -12.38
C ILE A 80 3.67 -25.24 -11.07
N ALA A 81 3.32 -26.22 -10.23
CA ALA A 81 3.94 -26.45 -8.93
C ALA A 81 5.44 -26.80 -9.03
N ALA A 82 5.87 -27.40 -10.14
CA ALA A 82 7.27 -27.73 -10.41
C ALA A 82 8.11 -26.53 -10.88
N ARG A 83 7.48 -25.41 -11.28
CA ARG A 83 8.23 -24.24 -11.80
C ARG A 83 9.12 -23.63 -10.71
N PRO A 84 10.42 -23.41 -10.95
CA PRO A 84 11.33 -22.80 -9.98
C PRO A 84 10.82 -21.45 -9.45
N ARG A 85 10.38 -20.56 -10.34
CA ARG A 85 9.81 -19.25 -9.96
C ARG A 85 8.55 -19.36 -9.10
N PHE A 86 7.69 -20.35 -9.34
CA PHE A 86 6.49 -20.56 -8.52
C PHE A 86 6.87 -21.02 -7.11
N GLN A 87 7.79 -22.00 -7.01
CA GLN A 87 8.29 -22.47 -5.72
C GLN A 87 9.03 -21.38 -4.95
N ALA A 88 9.83 -20.54 -5.61
CA ALA A 88 10.48 -19.41 -4.97
C ALA A 88 9.49 -18.35 -4.45
N ALA A 89 8.41 -18.08 -5.20
CA ALA A 89 7.35 -17.18 -4.74
C ALA A 89 6.59 -17.75 -3.52
N LEU A 90 6.49 -19.08 -3.42
CA LEU A 90 5.99 -19.76 -2.23
C LEU A 90 7.01 -19.74 -1.08
N ALA A 91 8.30 -19.92 -1.33
CA ALA A 91 9.35 -19.84 -0.31
C ALA A 91 9.33 -18.49 0.41
N TRP A 92 9.16 -17.38 -0.33
CA TRP A 92 9.03 -16.03 0.23
C TRP A 92 7.78 -15.83 1.10
N GLN A 93 6.68 -16.54 0.81
CA GLN A 93 5.39 -16.30 1.49
C GLN A 93 5.09 -17.31 2.60
N ASN A 94 5.39 -18.58 2.35
CA ASN A 94 5.12 -19.70 3.23
C ASN A 94 6.00 -20.91 2.84
N PRO A 95 7.26 -20.98 3.32
CA PRO A 95 8.17 -22.07 2.97
C PRO A 95 7.66 -23.45 3.45
N ALA A 96 6.87 -23.50 4.52
CA ALA A 96 6.28 -24.75 5.02
C ALA A 96 5.34 -25.41 3.99
N VAL A 97 4.68 -24.64 3.13
CA VAL A 97 3.81 -25.15 2.05
C VAL A 97 4.61 -25.95 1.02
N LEU A 98 5.88 -25.64 0.79
CA LEU A 98 6.72 -26.41 -0.14
C LEU A 98 6.86 -27.86 0.31
N ARG A 99 7.12 -28.08 1.60
CA ARG A 99 7.28 -29.41 2.19
C ARG A 99 5.95 -30.14 2.39
N THR A 100 4.93 -29.43 2.88
CA THR A 100 3.66 -30.04 3.34
C THR A 100 2.61 -30.18 2.25
N GLY A 101 2.61 -29.26 1.27
CA GLY A 101 1.66 -29.21 0.16
C GLY A 101 2.27 -29.61 -1.17
N ILE A 102 3.33 -28.91 -1.60
CA ILE A 102 3.88 -29.02 -2.96
C ILE A 102 4.63 -30.34 -3.17
N ALA A 103 5.60 -30.69 -2.31
CA ALA A 103 6.39 -31.89 -2.51
C ALA A 103 5.56 -33.18 -2.53
N PRO A 104 4.55 -33.38 -1.64
CA PRO A 104 3.64 -34.51 -1.74
C PRO A 104 2.74 -34.47 -2.98
N PHE A 105 2.36 -33.27 -3.46
CA PHE A 105 1.59 -33.12 -4.69
C PHE A 105 2.38 -33.57 -5.91
N LEU A 106 3.66 -33.20 -6.00
CA LEU A 106 4.54 -33.59 -7.12
C LEU A 106 4.89 -35.08 -7.14
N ARG A 107 4.84 -35.77 -5.99
CA ARG A 107 5.07 -37.23 -5.91
C ARG A 107 3.83 -38.08 -6.22
N TRP A 108 2.65 -37.48 -6.25
CA TRP A 108 1.41 -38.19 -6.50
C TRP A 108 1.20 -38.35 -8.01
N THR A 109 0.70 -39.49 -8.47
CA THR A 109 0.39 -39.73 -9.88
C THR A 109 -1.12 -39.55 -10.11
N PRO A 110 -1.55 -38.54 -10.89
CA PRO A 110 -2.96 -38.29 -11.13
C PRO A 110 -3.64 -39.41 -11.94
N SER A 111 -4.73 -39.96 -11.39
CA SER A 111 -5.70 -40.81 -12.07
C SER A 111 -7.10 -40.54 -11.51
N ALA A 112 -8.16 -40.94 -12.22
CA ALA A 112 -9.53 -40.73 -11.75
C ALA A 112 -9.75 -41.36 -10.35
N ASP A 113 -9.26 -42.58 -10.14
CA ASP A 113 -9.40 -43.30 -8.87
C ASP A 113 -8.51 -42.75 -7.75
N SER A 114 -7.35 -42.16 -8.09
CA SER A 114 -6.38 -41.67 -7.10
C SER A 114 -6.67 -40.25 -6.60
N ARG A 115 -7.63 -39.51 -7.21
CA ARG A 115 -8.08 -38.14 -6.86
C ARG A 115 -8.97 -38.09 -5.61
N SER A 116 -8.46 -38.62 -4.50
CA SER A 116 -9.11 -38.57 -3.19
C SER A 116 -9.16 -37.13 -2.61
N SER A 117 -9.65 -36.96 -1.38
CA SER A 117 -9.79 -35.62 -0.75
C SER A 117 -8.48 -34.84 -0.66
N MET A 118 -7.37 -35.49 -0.31
CA MET A 118 -6.09 -34.83 -0.07
C MET A 118 -5.41 -34.31 -1.35
N PRO A 119 -5.28 -35.08 -2.45
CA PRO A 119 -4.82 -34.56 -3.74
C PRO A 119 -5.62 -33.36 -4.22
N ARG A 120 -6.96 -33.40 -4.12
CA ARG A 120 -7.83 -32.28 -4.52
C ARG A 120 -7.60 -31.01 -3.72
N GLN A 121 -7.36 -31.13 -2.41
CA GLN A 121 -6.97 -29.97 -1.60
C GLN A 121 -5.63 -29.35 -2.05
N ARG A 122 -4.70 -30.15 -2.57
CA ARG A 122 -3.43 -29.67 -3.12
C ARG A 122 -3.59 -29.05 -4.51
N GLU A 123 -4.47 -29.60 -5.35
CA GLU A 123 -4.88 -28.96 -6.62
C GLU A 123 -5.40 -27.54 -6.35
N GLU A 124 -6.36 -27.42 -5.44
CA GLU A 124 -6.94 -26.13 -5.04
C GLU A 124 -5.92 -25.17 -4.45
N LEU A 125 -4.99 -25.67 -3.63
CA LEU A 125 -3.90 -24.87 -3.06
C LEU A 125 -3.04 -24.24 -4.15
N VAL A 126 -2.59 -25.04 -5.12
CA VAL A 126 -1.78 -24.56 -6.25
C VAL A 126 -2.59 -23.59 -7.10
N ALA A 127 -3.83 -23.93 -7.46
CA ALA A 127 -4.71 -23.08 -8.24
C ALA A 127 -4.97 -21.73 -7.56
N HIS A 128 -5.13 -21.72 -6.23
CA HIS A 128 -5.36 -20.51 -5.43
C HIS A 128 -4.13 -19.57 -5.42
N TYR A 129 -2.91 -20.11 -5.31
CA TYR A 129 -1.70 -19.28 -5.48
C TYR A 129 -1.54 -18.82 -6.93
N TRP A 130 -1.84 -19.69 -7.89
CA TRP A 130 -1.68 -19.40 -9.31
C TRP A 130 -2.53 -18.22 -9.78
N GLN A 131 -3.81 -18.18 -9.44
CA GLN A 131 -4.66 -17.03 -9.77
C GLN A 131 -4.10 -15.71 -9.22
N ARG A 132 -3.57 -15.72 -7.99
CA ARG A 132 -2.99 -14.52 -7.37
C ARG A 132 -1.75 -14.06 -8.11
N PHE A 133 -0.93 -15.00 -8.56
CA PHE A 133 0.30 -14.74 -9.27
C PHE A 133 0.13 -14.36 -10.74
N CYS A 134 -1.05 -14.58 -11.33
CA CYS A 134 -1.33 -14.32 -12.74
C CYS A 134 -2.25 -13.12 -13.00
N VAL A 135 -3.18 -12.80 -12.09
CA VAL A 135 -4.22 -11.77 -12.35
C VAL A 135 -4.43 -10.76 -11.23
N LYS A 136 -3.65 -10.81 -10.14
CA LYS A 136 -3.68 -9.76 -9.11
C LYS A 136 -2.44 -8.89 -9.19
N ASN A 137 -2.65 -7.60 -9.41
CA ASN A 137 -1.59 -6.59 -9.51
C ASN A 137 -1.04 -6.19 -8.12
N ASP A 138 -0.83 -7.17 -7.23
CA ASP A 138 -0.17 -6.98 -5.94
C ASP A 138 1.27 -6.51 -6.18
N THR A 139 1.74 -5.48 -5.47
CA THR A 139 3.16 -5.08 -5.53
C THR A 139 3.95 -5.82 -4.45
N ILE A 140 4.59 -6.94 -4.80
CA ILE A 140 5.28 -7.85 -3.87
C ILE A 140 6.39 -8.67 -4.57
N GLY A 141 7.65 -8.29 -4.34
CA GLY A 141 8.80 -9.01 -4.89
C GLY A 141 8.73 -9.22 -6.40
N PHE A 142 9.34 -10.30 -6.90
CA PHE A 142 9.31 -10.61 -8.34
C PHE A 142 7.99 -11.21 -8.83
N PHE A 143 7.13 -11.69 -7.92
CA PHE A 143 5.82 -12.24 -8.26
C PHE A 143 4.71 -11.17 -8.26
N GLY A 144 5.12 -9.92 -8.10
CA GLY A 144 4.34 -8.69 -8.25
C GLY A 144 5.28 -7.48 -8.38
N PRO A 145 6.13 -7.42 -9.43
CA PRO A 145 7.18 -6.42 -9.52
C PRO A 145 6.62 -5.02 -9.81
N VAL A 146 7.34 -3.98 -9.38
CA VAL A 146 7.10 -2.60 -9.81
C VAL A 146 7.57 -2.42 -11.25
N GLY A 147 6.74 -1.89 -12.12
CA GLY A 147 7.16 -1.36 -13.43
C GLY A 147 7.05 0.16 -13.45
N TRP A 148 7.63 0.78 -14.49
CA TRP A 148 7.56 2.21 -14.73
C TRP A 148 7.21 2.48 -16.18
N GLY A 149 6.51 3.59 -16.40
CA GLY A 149 6.26 4.13 -17.72
C GLY A 149 6.18 5.65 -17.69
N ARG A 150 6.08 6.25 -18.87
CA ARG A 150 6.08 7.71 -19.05
C ARG A 150 5.12 8.17 -20.13
N TRP A 151 4.79 9.44 -20.11
CA TRP A 151 4.07 10.11 -21.18
C TRP A 151 5.03 10.54 -22.30
N ASP A 152 4.59 10.42 -23.55
CA ASP A 152 5.20 11.06 -24.71
C ASP A 152 4.08 11.70 -25.54
N LEU A 153 3.89 13.00 -25.33
CA LEU A 153 2.82 13.77 -25.99
C LEU A 153 3.20 14.18 -27.43
N SER A 154 4.45 13.96 -27.84
CA SER A 154 4.94 14.23 -29.20
C SER A 154 4.88 13.00 -30.12
N GLY A 155 4.76 11.81 -29.52
CA GLY A 155 4.80 10.52 -30.21
C GLY A 155 3.45 10.05 -30.77
N SER A 156 3.33 8.72 -30.92
CA SER A 156 2.11 8.06 -31.39
C SER A 156 0.92 8.29 -30.46
N GLY A 157 -0.31 8.24 -30.97
CA GLY A 157 -1.52 8.45 -30.15
C GLY A 157 -1.80 7.38 -29.07
N GLY A 158 -1.29 6.15 -29.22
CA GLY A 158 -1.62 5.00 -28.37
C GLY A 158 -0.62 4.67 -27.26
N VAL A 159 -0.42 3.38 -27.01
CA VAL A 159 0.53 2.85 -26.02
C VAL A 159 1.63 2.07 -26.72
N ALA A 160 2.88 2.39 -26.40
CA ALA A 160 4.05 1.64 -26.87
C ALA A 160 4.68 0.87 -25.71
N VAL A 161 4.85 -0.45 -25.87
CA VAL A 161 5.52 -1.32 -24.89
C VAL A 161 6.96 -1.53 -25.31
N THR A 162 7.90 -1.32 -24.38
CA THR A 162 9.27 -1.82 -24.51
C THR A 162 9.39 -3.04 -23.62
N PRO A 163 9.50 -4.28 -24.16
CA PRO A 163 9.47 -5.49 -23.34
C PRO A 163 10.67 -5.67 -22.39
N GLY A 164 11.77 -4.96 -22.66
CA GLY A 164 13.03 -5.03 -21.91
C GLY A 164 13.83 -6.30 -22.19
N GLU A 165 14.98 -6.43 -21.53
CA GLU A 165 15.78 -7.67 -21.55
C GLU A 165 15.43 -8.52 -20.32
N GLY A 166 14.85 -9.70 -20.54
CA GLY A 166 14.41 -10.57 -19.46
C GLY A 166 13.10 -10.13 -18.79
N PHE A 167 12.79 -10.75 -17.64
CA PHE A 167 11.55 -10.49 -16.89
C PHE A 167 11.70 -9.34 -15.86
N LEU A 168 12.86 -9.25 -15.20
CA LEU A 168 13.18 -8.21 -14.20
C LEU A 168 14.39 -7.41 -14.66
N ALA A 169 14.34 -6.10 -14.46
CA ALA A 169 15.50 -5.22 -14.59
C ALA A 169 16.32 -5.16 -13.29
N ALA A 170 15.67 -5.28 -12.12
CA ALA A 170 16.35 -5.21 -10.83
C ALA A 170 15.57 -5.97 -9.75
N ARG A 171 16.29 -6.38 -8.69
CA ARG A 171 15.73 -6.95 -7.47
C ARG A 171 16.64 -6.60 -6.31
N GLU A 172 16.04 -6.22 -5.19
CA GLU A 172 16.76 -5.98 -3.94
C GLU A 172 16.09 -6.73 -2.78
N VAL A 173 16.88 -7.04 -1.76
CA VAL A 173 16.43 -7.59 -0.48
C VAL A 173 16.74 -6.57 0.61
N TYR A 174 15.73 -6.21 1.38
CA TYR A 174 15.82 -5.22 2.46
C TYR A 174 15.54 -5.86 3.81
N PHE A 175 16.03 -5.26 4.88
CA PHE A 175 15.60 -5.60 6.23
C PHE A 175 14.27 -4.95 6.57
N SER A 176 13.42 -5.69 7.29
CA SER A 176 12.31 -5.10 8.03
C SER A 176 12.87 -4.22 9.15
N GLY A 177 12.28 -3.04 9.38
CA GLY A 177 12.78 -2.08 10.38
C GLY A 177 12.90 -2.68 11.79
N TRP A 178 11.96 -3.52 12.18
CA TRP A 178 11.96 -4.15 13.50
C TRP A 178 13.13 -5.11 13.75
N ALA A 179 13.68 -5.75 12.71
CA ALA A 179 14.79 -6.68 12.84
C ALA A 179 16.04 -5.93 13.27
N ILE A 180 16.31 -4.77 12.65
CA ILE A 180 17.44 -3.92 13.00
C ILE A 180 17.23 -3.23 14.35
N ASP A 181 15.99 -2.85 14.68
CA ASP A 181 15.68 -2.32 16.02
C ASP A 181 15.91 -3.35 17.13
N ALA A 182 15.65 -4.64 16.88
CA ALA A 182 15.94 -5.71 17.83
C ALA A 182 17.45 -5.85 18.05
N LEU A 183 18.26 -5.85 16.97
CA LEU A 183 19.71 -5.83 17.09
C LEU A 183 20.21 -4.59 17.84
N ALA A 184 19.68 -3.40 17.53
CA ALA A 184 20.05 -2.16 18.21
C ALA A 184 19.80 -2.22 19.72
N LYS A 185 18.71 -2.86 20.17
CA LYS A 185 18.45 -3.08 21.61
C LYS A 185 19.50 -3.96 22.28
N VAL A 186 19.97 -5.00 21.59
CA VAL A 186 21.06 -5.85 22.10
C VAL A 186 22.35 -5.05 22.19
N LEU A 187 22.70 -4.30 21.14
CA LEU A 187 23.89 -3.45 21.12
C LEU A 187 23.88 -2.41 22.24
N ALA A 188 22.71 -1.85 22.56
CA ALA A 188 22.54 -0.88 23.64
C ALA A 188 22.84 -1.44 25.05
N THR A 189 23.07 -2.75 25.21
CA THR A 189 23.52 -3.34 26.49
C THR A 189 25.02 -3.15 26.74
N ASP A 190 25.82 -2.85 25.71
CA ASP A 190 27.24 -2.60 25.86
C ASP A 190 27.45 -1.16 26.37
N ALA A 191 27.88 -1.04 27.64
CA ALA A 191 28.15 0.26 28.26
C ALA A 191 29.27 1.04 27.55
N ALA A 192 30.27 0.34 26.99
CA ALA A 192 31.35 0.97 26.25
C ALA A 192 30.84 1.61 24.94
N LEU A 193 29.86 0.97 24.29
CA LEU A 193 29.17 1.56 23.14
C LEU A 193 28.29 2.73 23.56
N MET A 194 27.45 2.54 24.59
CA MET A 194 26.46 3.53 25.03
C MET A 194 27.06 4.86 25.49
N ARG A 195 28.32 4.86 25.96
CA ARG A 195 29.08 6.08 26.29
C ARG A 195 29.14 7.08 25.12
N TRP A 196 29.12 6.58 23.90
CA TRP A 196 29.22 7.39 22.66
C TRP A 196 27.86 7.71 22.04
N ILE A 197 26.77 7.16 22.58
CA ILE A 197 25.42 7.40 22.04
C ILE A 197 24.85 8.69 22.66
N PRO A 198 24.42 9.67 21.85
CA PRO A 198 23.84 10.91 22.36
C PRO A 198 22.49 10.74 23.05
N PRO A 199 22.26 11.34 24.23
CA PRO A 199 20.92 11.52 24.78
C PRO A 199 20.12 12.55 23.96
N ARG A 200 18.79 12.42 24.02
CA ARG A 200 17.84 13.21 23.22
C ARG A 200 16.63 13.63 24.04
N ARG A 201 16.22 14.90 23.95
CA ARG A 201 15.00 15.43 24.55
C ARG A 201 13.76 14.83 23.89
N VAL A 202 12.79 14.44 24.72
CA VAL A 202 11.47 13.95 24.27
C VAL A 202 10.72 15.04 23.51
N SER A 203 10.06 14.69 22.40
CA SER A 203 9.49 15.66 21.44
C SER A 203 8.42 16.60 21.98
N PHE A 204 7.71 16.18 23.01
CA PHE A 204 6.64 16.92 23.66
C PHE A 204 7.07 17.54 25.01
N VAL A 205 8.37 17.57 25.29
CA VAL A 205 8.92 18.16 26.52
C VAL A 205 9.52 19.52 26.20
N ARG A 206 8.91 20.57 26.75
CA ARG A 206 9.41 21.95 26.66
C ARG A 206 10.20 22.28 27.91
N CYS A 207 11.34 22.93 27.75
CA CYS A 207 12.17 23.44 28.85
C CYS A 207 12.44 24.92 28.59
N ALA A 208 12.03 25.79 29.50
CA ALA A 208 12.24 27.23 29.43
C ALA A 208 12.10 27.85 30.83
N ASP A 209 12.86 28.92 31.09
CA ASP A 209 12.71 29.77 32.27
C ASP A 209 12.75 29.02 33.61
N GLY A 210 13.65 28.03 33.75
CA GLY A 210 13.76 27.23 34.98
C GLY A 210 12.62 26.24 35.20
N THR A 211 11.81 25.96 34.17
CA THR A 211 10.69 25.03 34.23
C THR A 211 10.67 24.03 33.09
N VAL A 212 10.14 22.85 33.36
CA VAL A 212 9.82 21.82 32.37
C VAL A 212 8.32 21.63 32.29
N ARG A 213 7.79 21.68 31.06
CA ARG A 213 6.39 21.47 30.74
C ARG A 213 6.24 20.17 29.95
N VAL A 214 5.31 19.35 30.40
CA VAL A 214 4.92 18.10 29.75
C VAL A 214 3.39 18.11 29.65
N PRO A 215 2.80 17.96 28.45
CA PRO A 215 1.35 18.03 28.31
C PRO A 215 0.63 17.04 29.23
N GLY A 216 -0.44 17.51 29.88
CA GLY A 216 -1.19 16.73 30.86
C GLY A 216 -0.51 16.55 32.23
N ARG A 217 0.62 17.23 32.51
CA ARG A 217 1.27 17.24 33.82
C ARG A 217 1.42 18.67 34.35
N PRO A 218 1.43 18.86 35.69
CA PRO A 218 1.82 20.13 36.28
C PRO A 218 3.23 20.57 35.83
N VAL A 219 3.43 21.88 35.74
CA VAL A 219 4.74 22.49 35.49
C VAL A 219 5.70 22.06 36.59
N GLN A 220 6.90 21.63 36.21
CA GLN A 220 7.91 21.12 37.14
C GLN A 220 9.14 22.04 37.15
N PRO A 221 9.71 22.38 38.31
CA PRO A 221 10.94 23.14 38.37
C PRO A 221 12.13 22.31 37.90
N ILE A 222 13.11 22.97 37.31
CA ILE A 222 14.42 22.40 36.94
C ILE A 222 15.52 23.35 37.39
N ASP A 223 16.58 22.82 38.00
CA ASP A 223 17.73 23.65 38.37
C ASP A 223 18.57 24.00 37.15
N ALA A 224 19.39 25.06 37.27
CA ALA A 224 20.18 25.59 36.16
C ALA A 224 21.16 24.57 35.56
N ARG A 225 21.66 23.63 36.36
CA ARG A 225 22.59 22.58 35.89
C ARG A 225 21.83 21.55 35.04
N ALA A 226 20.72 21.05 35.55
CA ALA A 226 19.88 20.10 34.83
C ALA A 226 19.29 20.70 33.54
N GLN A 227 18.91 21.98 33.57
CA GLN A 227 18.44 22.70 32.39
C GLN A 227 19.51 22.78 31.30
N ALA A 228 20.73 23.19 31.66
CA ALA A 228 21.84 23.32 30.70
C ALA A 228 22.21 21.98 30.02
N VAL A 229 22.07 20.86 30.74
CA VAL A 229 22.24 19.51 30.18
C VAL A 229 21.08 19.15 29.27
N LEU A 230 19.83 19.35 29.71
CA LEU A 230 18.62 19.03 28.93
C LEU A 230 18.62 19.75 27.57
N GLU A 231 19.01 21.03 27.54
CA GLU A 231 19.09 21.85 26.32
C GLU A 231 20.11 21.32 25.29
N ARG A 232 21.11 20.55 25.73
CA ARG A 232 22.14 19.94 24.86
C ARG A 232 21.85 18.48 24.48
N CYS A 233 20.82 17.87 25.07
CA CYS A 233 20.33 16.55 24.70
C CYS A 233 19.55 16.62 23.37
N ASP A 234 20.24 16.86 22.25
CA ASP A 234 19.65 16.99 20.92
C ASP A 234 19.73 15.72 20.06
N GLY A 235 20.36 14.66 20.59
CA GLY A 235 20.61 13.42 19.85
C GLY A 235 21.86 13.44 18.95
N THR A 236 22.68 14.50 19.02
CA THR A 236 23.95 14.60 18.28
C THR A 236 25.18 14.69 19.18
N ARG A 237 25.03 15.19 20.41
CA ARG A 237 26.13 15.31 21.38
C ARG A 237 26.13 14.18 22.43
N PRO A 238 27.19 13.37 22.54
CA PRO A 238 27.34 12.41 23.64
C PRO A 238 27.65 13.10 24.98
N ALA A 239 27.47 12.38 26.09
CA ALA A 239 27.57 12.94 27.45
C ALA A 239 28.93 13.62 27.73
N HIS A 240 30.05 13.04 27.27
CA HIS A 240 31.38 13.64 27.43
C HIS A 240 31.54 14.96 26.65
N ALA A 241 30.91 15.10 25.48
CA ALA A 241 30.93 16.34 24.70
C ALA A 241 30.10 17.43 25.39
N ILE A 242 28.94 17.06 25.92
CA ILE A 242 28.11 17.96 26.74
C ILE A 242 28.89 18.40 28.00
N ALA A 243 29.62 17.49 28.64
CA ALA A 243 30.46 17.80 29.80
C ALA A 243 31.58 18.79 29.46
N ALA A 244 32.27 18.58 28.34
CA ALA A 244 33.31 19.49 27.86
C ALA A 244 32.75 20.89 27.57
N GLU A 245 31.61 20.99 26.88
CA GLU A 245 30.95 22.28 26.59
C GLU A 245 30.51 23.03 27.85
N LEU A 246 30.11 22.32 28.90
CA LEU A 246 29.63 22.89 30.16
C LEU A 246 30.74 23.11 31.20
N GLY A 247 31.99 22.72 30.91
CA GLY A 247 33.08 22.75 31.89
C GLY A 247 32.82 21.85 33.10
N ARG A 248 32.21 20.68 32.88
CA ARG A 248 31.81 19.70 33.90
C ARG A 248 32.53 18.36 33.70
N THR A 249 32.46 17.47 34.67
CA THR A 249 32.94 16.11 34.48
C THR A 249 31.91 15.26 33.72
N GLU A 250 32.38 14.23 33.02
CA GLU A 250 31.49 13.30 32.30
C GLU A 250 30.54 12.57 33.27
N ASP A 251 31.03 12.21 34.45
CA ASP A 251 30.22 11.53 35.48
C ASP A 251 29.07 12.43 35.96
N GLU A 252 29.35 13.71 36.25
CA GLU A 252 28.33 14.68 36.64
C GLU A 252 27.23 14.83 35.59
N VAL A 253 27.60 14.97 34.31
CA VAL A 253 26.62 15.08 33.22
C VAL A 253 25.85 13.78 33.03
N THR A 254 26.53 12.63 33.13
CA THR A 254 25.91 11.31 33.00
C THR A 254 24.87 11.06 34.08
N GLU A 255 25.14 11.45 35.33
CA GLU A 255 24.17 11.38 36.43
C GLU A 255 22.94 12.25 36.14
N VAL A 256 23.14 13.49 35.68
CA VAL A 256 22.04 14.39 35.30
C VAL A 256 21.23 13.79 34.15
N VAL A 257 21.86 13.25 33.11
CA VAL A 257 21.15 12.58 32.01
C VAL A 257 20.30 11.42 32.52
N ARG A 258 20.81 10.58 33.43
CA ARG A 258 20.05 9.48 34.04
C ARG A 258 18.85 9.98 34.84
N GLU A 259 19.00 11.08 35.57
CA GLU A 259 17.88 11.73 36.27
C GLU A 259 16.80 12.20 35.28
N LEU A 260 17.21 12.90 34.21
CA LEU A 260 16.31 13.39 33.17
C LEU A 260 15.59 12.24 32.45
N VAL A 261 16.26 11.10 32.25
CA VAL A 261 15.65 9.86 31.73
C VAL A 261 14.62 9.30 32.73
N GLY A 262 14.94 9.25 34.02
CA GLY A 262 14.02 8.82 35.07
C GLY A 262 12.73 9.67 35.12
N ARG A 263 12.85 10.98 34.86
CA ARG A 263 11.73 11.92 34.75
C ARG A 263 10.98 11.85 33.41
N ARG A 264 11.49 11.09 32.44
CA ARG A 264 11.00 10.98 31.05
C ARG A 264 11.06 12.30 30.27
N TRP A 265 12.05 13.15 30.57
CA TRP A 265 12.32 14.39 29.84
C TRP A 265 13.31 14.17 28.69
N VAL A 266 14.18 13.19 28.86
CA VAL A 266 15.20 12.76 27.90
C VAL A 266 15.06 11.25 27.66
N GLN A 267 15.43 10.80 26.46
CA GLN A 267 15.64 9.41 26.11
C GLN A 267 17.12 9.21 25.84
N TRP A 268 17.69 8.12 26.35
CA TRP A 268 19.07 7.73 26.10
C TRP A 268 19.09 6.28 25.67
N ARG A 269 19.02 6.05 24.35
CA ARG A 269 18.91 4.74 23.72
C ARG A 269 19.53 4.77 22.33
N LEU A 270 20.00 3.61 21.85
CA LEU A 270 20.45 3.45 20.48
C LEU A 270 19.23 3.34 19.54
N ASP A 271 18.77 4.48 19.03
CA ASP A 271 17.65 4.55 18.10
C ASP A 271 18.11 4.61 16.65
N VAL A 272 17.63 3.66 15.85
CA VAL A 272 17.86 3.66 14.39
C VAL A 272 16.81 4.53 13.72
N PRO A 273 17.17 5.49 12.84
CA PRO A 273 16.19 6.23 12.06
C PRO A 273 15.34 5.29 11.21
N ALA A 274 14.07 5.66 11.05
CA ALA A 274 13.17 4.90 10.21
C ALA A 274 13.44 5.22 8.73
N ALA A 275 13.99 4.24 8.02
CA ALA A 275 14.42 4.35 6.63
C ALA A 275 14.21 3.02 5.89
N THR A 276 14.31 3.05 4.56
CA THR A 276 14.27 1.83 3.71
C THR A 276 15.45 0.89 3.97
N HIS A 277 16.61 1.46 4.31
CA HIS A 277 17.83 0.74 4.66
C HIS A 277 18.17 0.97 6.15
N PRO A 278 17.42 0.37 7.08
CA PRO A 278 17.67 0.55 8.52
C PRO A 278 19.05 0.01 8.94
N ASP A 279 19.57 -1.00 8.24
CA ASP A 279 20.92 -1.53 8.42
C ASP A 279 22.00 -0.48 8.14
N ARG A 280 21.88 0.25 7.02
CA ARG A 280 22.80 1.34 6.68
C ARG A 280 22.71 2.50 7.67
N ALA A 281 21.51 2.79 8.17
CA ALA A 281 21.31 3.81 9.20
C ALA A 281 21.96 3.41 10.54
N LEU A 282 21.83 2.15 10.96
CA LEU A 282 22.52 1.64 12.15
C LEU A 282 24.04 1.66 11.96
N ARG A 283 24.54 1.19 10.81
CA ARG A 283 25.96 1.25 10.46
C ARG A 283 26.53 2.66 10.57
N ALA A 284 25.85 3.65 10.00
CA ALA A 284 26.28 5.06 10.07
C ALA A 284 26.29 5.60 11.53
N ILE A 285 25.41 5.12 12.41
CA ILE A 285 25.47 5.44 13.84
C ILE A 285 26.73 4.83 14.46
N LEU A 286 27.00 3.55 14.21
CA LEU A 286 28.13 2.84 14.79
C LEU A 286 29.47 3.37 14.29
N GLU A 287 29.59 3.76 13.01
CA GLU A 287 30.82 4.31 12.43
C GLU A 287 31.25 5.66 13.03
N ARG A 288 30.32 6.40 13.66
CA ARG A 288 30.64 7.63 14.40
C ARG A 288 31.25 7.39 15.78
N VAL A 289 31.27 6.14 16.25
CA VAL A 289 31.87 5.78 17.54
C VAL A 289 33.40 5.79 17.39
N PRO A 290 34.11 6.67 18.11
CA PRO A 290 35.57 6.78 17.99
C PRO A 290 36.31 5.63 18.69
N ASP A 291 35.69 4.97 19.68
CA ASP A 291 36.26 3.79 20.33
C ASP A 291 36.23 2.60 19.36
N GLU A 292 37.39 2.23 18.82
CA GLU A 292 37.51 1.20 17.79
C GLU A 292 37.03 -0.16 18.30
N ALA A 293 37.34 -0.52 19.54
CA ALA A 293 36.98 -1.82 20.08
C ALA A 293 35.45 -1.96 20.25
N ALA A 294 34.76 -0.93 20.76
CA ALA A 294 33.30 -0.93 20.89
C ALA A 294 32.62 -0.88 19.52
N ARG A 295 33.12 -0.04 18.61
CA ARG A 295 32.65 0.06 17.23
C ARG A 295 32.73 -1.29 16.51
N ASP A 296 33.91 -1.90 16.49
CA ASP A 296 34.18 -3.09 15.68
C ASP A 296 33.37 -4.29 16.19
N ARG A 297 33.23 -4.46 17.52
CA ARG A 297 32.33 -5.48 18.10
C ARG A 297 30.87 -5.29 17.67
N ALA A 298 30.39 -4.05 17.64
CA ALA A 298 29.01 -3.76 17.24
C ALA A 298 28.81 -3.98 15.73
N LEU A 299 29.76 -3.53 14.90
CA LEU A 299 29.75 -3.73 13.45
C LEU A 299 29.85 -5.21 13.06
N GLU A 300 30.59 -6.03 13.80
CA GLU A 300 30.69 -7.46 13.56
C GLU A 300 29.32 -8.16 13.70
N ARG A 301 28.54 -7.80 14.73
CA ARG A 301 27.18 -8.33 14.93
C ARG A 301 26.23 -7.90 13.82
N LEU A 302 26.30 -6.65 13.36
CA LEU A 302 25.52 -6.19 12.20
C LEU A 302 25.93 -6.94 10.91
N ALA A 303 27.23 -7.16 10.73
CA ALA A 303 27.77 -7.86 9.57
C ALA A 303 27.30 -9.32 9.45
N VAL A 304 27.01 -10.00 10.58
CA VAL A 304 26.37 -11.34 10.56
C VAL A 304 25.03 -11.28 9.83
N LEU A 305 24.14 -10.36 10.23
CA LEU A 305 22.84 -10.23 9.60
C LEU A 305 22.97 -9.81 8.13
N GLU A 306 23.84 -8.84 7.82
CA GLU A 306 24.08 -8.38 6.45
C GLU A 306 24.54 -9.51 5.53
N ARG A 307 25.43 -10.40 5.99
CA ARG A 307 25.83 -11.59 5.24
C ARG A 307 24.65 -12.54 5.00
N GLY A 308 23.79 -12.75 5.99
CA GLY A 308 22.57 -13.56 5.83
C GLY A 308 21.60 -12.97 4.81
N ARG A 309 21.36 -11.66 4.84
CA ARG A 309 20.57 -10.96 3.79
C ARG A 309 21.19 -11.13 2.41
N ASP A 310 22.51 -10.99 2.30
CA ASP A 310 23.22 -11.11 1.04
C ASP A 310 23.15 -12.54 0.48
N ALA A 311 23.17 -13.56 1.36
CA ALA A 311 22.91 -14.96 0.99
C ALA A 311 21.47 -15.16 0.49
N VAL A 312 20.47 -14.58 1.16
CA VAL A 312 19.07 -14.58 0.70
C VAL A 312 18.94 -13.93 -0.68
N ARG A 313 19.63 -12.81 -0.91
CA ARG A 313 19.68 -12.12 -2.21
C ARG A 313 20.31 -12.99 -3.29
N ALA A 314 21.41 -13.68 -2.97
CA ALA A 314 22.13 -14.56 -3.89
C ALA A 314 21.34 -15.81 -4.27
N ALA A 315 20.56 -16.38 -3.35
CA ALA A 315 19.70 -17.54 -3.62
C ALA A 315 18.66 -17.29 -4.73
N GLY A 316 18.22 -16.04 -4.87
CA GLY A 316 17.40 -15.58 -5.97
C GLY A 316 16.08 -16.33 -6.15
N THR A 317 15.97 -17.13 -7.21
CA THR A 317 14.76 -17.92 -7.52
C THR A 317 14.94 -19.42 -7.28
N ASP A 318 16.02 -19.84 -6.64
CA ASP A 318 16.16 -21.20 -6.13
C ASP A 318 15.42 -21.32 -4.79
N ALA A 319 14.30 -22.03 -4.78
CA ALA A 319 13.45 -22.16 -3.60
C ALA A 319 14.14 -22.88 -2.42
N ALA A 320 15.02 -23.85 -2.70
CA ALA A 320 15.72 -24.61 -1.67
C ALA A 320 16.83 -23.76 -1.05
N ALA A 321 17.67 -23.14 -1.88
CA ALA A 321 18.71 -22.22 -1.42
C ALA A 321 18.09 -21.02 -0.66
N LEU A 322 16.97 -20.50 -1.15
CA LEU A 322 16.27 -19.38 -0.51
C LEU A 322 15.72 -19.77 0.86
N THR A 323 15.08 -20.94 0.97
CA THR A 323 14.56 -21.43 2.26
C THR A 323 15.71 -21.63 3.25
N ALA A 324 16.82 -22.25 2.81
CA ALA A 324 18.00 -22.45 3.65
C ALA A 324 18.63 -21.13 4.12
N ALA A 325 18.77 -20.15 3.22
CA ALA A 325 19.35 -18.84 3.54
C ALA A 325 18.46 -18.04 4.50
N ILE A 326 17.13 -18.07 4.32
CA ILE A 326 16.20 -17.44 5.26
C ILE A 326 16.30 -18.10 6.64
N THR A 327 16.26 -19.43 6.71
CA THR A 327 16.39 -20.14 8.00
C THR A 327 17.72 -19.86 8.69
N ALA A 328 18.85 -19.86 7.96
CA ALA A 328 20.15 -19.51 8.54
C ALA A 328 20.18 -18.08 9.10
N LEU A 329 19.59 -17.11 8.38
CA LEU A 329 19.45 -15.74 8.86
C LEU A 329 18.54 -15.66 10.10
N GLU A 330 17.47 -16.44 10.15
CA GLU A 330 16.57 -16.53 11.32
C GLU A 330 17.29 -17.10 12.53
N ASP A 331 18.12 -18.14 12.34
CA ASP A 331 18.93 -18.76 13.40
C ASP A 331 20.00 -17.79 13.93
N ASP A 332 20.74 -17.13 13.04
CA ASP A 332 21.74 -16.12 13.41
C ASP A 332 21.10 -14.94 14.17
N PHE A 333 19.92 -14.49 13.72
CA PHE A 333 19.16 -13.46 14.40
C PHE A 333 18.71 -13.87 15.80
N ALA A 334 18.17 -15.09 15.94
CA ALA A 334 17.75 -15.61 17.24
C ALA A 334 18.95 -15.75 18.20
N ALA A 335 20.09 -16.24 17.71
CA ALA A 335 21.32 -16.34 18.49
C ALA A 335 21.84 -14.97 18.95
N LEU A 336 21.71 -13.93 18.12
CA LEU A 336 22.16 -12.57 18.45
C LEU A 336 21.20 -11.82 19.37
N THR A 337 19.89 -12.07 19.27
CA THR A 337 18.86 -11.20 19.88
C THR A 337 17.98 -11.86 20.94
N ASP A 338 18.10 -13.17 21.13
CA ASP A 338 17.23 -13.97 22.01
C ASP A 338 15.73 -13.68 21.77
N SER A 339 15.37 -13.44 20.50
CA SER A 339 14.04 -13.04 20.06
C SER A 339 13.55 -13.92 18.91
N GLU A 340 12.24 -14.10 18.79
CA GLU A 340 11.65 -14.81 17.66
C GLU A 340 11.94 -14.08 16.33
N ALA A 341 12.38 -14.84 15.32
CA ALA A 341 12.75 -14.33 14.01
C ALA A 341 11.55 -14.07 13.07
N GLN A 342 10.34 -14.37 13.52
CA GLN A 342 9.11 -14.07 12.79
C GLN A 342 8.05 -13.50 13.71
N ARG A 343 7.45 -12.37 13.32
CA ARG A 343 6.35 -11.78 14.08
C ARG A 343 5.03 -12.54 13.89
N ALA A 344 4.32 -12.71 15.00
CA ALA A 344 2.98 -13.30 15.01
C ALA A 344 2.01 -12.54 14.09
N LYS A 345 1.15 -13.30 13.40
CA LYS A 345 0.08 -12.72 12.59
C LYS A 345 -1.02 -12.19 13.51
N GLY A 346 -1.40 -10.93 13.36
CA GLY A 346 -2.49 -10.32 14.13
C GLY A 346 -2.93 -9.00 13.52
N GLU A 347 -4.12 -8.54 13.92
CA GLU A 347 -4.72 -7.28 13.46
C GLU A 347 -3.89 -6.04 13.83
N ARG A 348 -2.98 -6.17 14.80
CA ARG A 348 -2.07 -5.10 15.25
C ARG A 348 -0.64 -5.22 14.70
N THR A 349 -0.33 -6.27 13.94
CA THR A 349 1.01 -6.49 13.39
C THR A 349 1.12 -5.83 12.02
N ALA A 350 2.08 -4.92 11.87
CA ALA A 350 2.40 -4.31 10.57
C ALA A 350 2.78 -5.37 9.51
N PRO A 351 2.54 -5.10 8.21
CA PRO A 351 3.09 -5.91 7.11
C PRO A 351 4.62 -6.03 7.21
N CYS A 352 5.23 -7.04 6.56
CA CYS A 352 6.66 -7.41 6.67
C CYS A 352 7.02 -8.14 7.98
N ARG A 353 6.39 -9.30 8.22
CA ARG A 353 6.57 -10.11 9.43
C ARG A 353 7.91 -10.87 9.53
N GLY A 354 8.60 -11.07 8.41
CA GLY A 354 9.93 -11.70 8.39
C GLY A 354 11.05 -10.68 8.60
N LEU A 355 12.27 -11.17 8.82
CA LEU A 355 13.47 -10.33 9.00
C LEU A 355 13.81 -9.52 7.74
N VAL A 356 13.56 -10.10 6.58
CA VAL A 356 13.83 -9.49 5.27
C VAL A 356 12.62 -9.57 4.35
N TYR A 357 12.59 -8.68 3.37
CA TYR A 357 11.62 -8.70 2.27
C TYR A 357 12.33 -8.36 0.96
N SER A 358 11.71 -8.72 -0.17
CA SER A 358 12.23 -8.37 -1.49
C SER A 358 11.25 -7.48 -2.23
N ASP A 359 11.80 -6.47 -2.88
CA ASP A 359 11.12 -5.71 -3.93
C ASP A 359 11.87 -5.91 -5.26
N ALA A 360 11.12 -5.94 -6.36
CA ALA A 360 11.69 -6.10 -7.69
C ALA A 360 11.14 -5.08 -8.67
N ARG A 361 11.94 -4.77 -9.70
CA ARG A 361 11.58 -3.95 -10.83
C ARG A 361 11.45 -4.81 -12.09
N ARG A 362 10.30 -4.73 -12.76
CA ARG A 362 10.05 -5.36 -14.06
C ARG A 362 10.91 -4.71 -15.14
N ALA A 363 11.34 -5.51 -16.12
CA ALA A 363 12.11 -5.00 -17.26
C ALA A 363 11.24 -4.22 -18.27
N ALA A 364 10.04 -4.73 -18.56
CA ALA A 364 9.11 -4.07 -19.47
C ALA A 364 8.65 -2.69 -18.96
N THR A 365 8.63 -1.71 -19.87
CA THR A 365 8.15 -0.35 -19.66
C THR A 365 7.07 0.01 -20.69
N ALA A 366 6.33 1.08 -20.43
CA ALA A 366 5.31 1.58 -21.35
C ALA A 366 5.43 3.09 -21.57
N THR A 367 5.15 3.54 -22.79
CA THR A 367 5.03 4.96 -23.14
C THR A 367 3.59 5.23 -23.58
N LEU A 368 2.97 6.28 -23.02
CA LEU A 368 1.57 6.65 -23.29
C LEU A 368 1.50 7.94 -24.12
N GLY A 369 0.70 7.91 -25.16
CA GLY A 369 0.51 9.01 -26.10
C GLY A 369 -0.67 9.94 -25.81
N PRO A 370 -0.85 11.00 -26.63
CA PRO A 370 -1.91 11.99 -26.45
C PRO A 370 -3.33 11.43 -26.64
N GLY A 371 -3.51 10.36 -27.42
CA GLY A 371 -4.82 9.72 -27.60
C GLY A 371 -5.32 9.04 -26.32
N LEU A 372 -4.42 8.38 -25.59
CA LEU A 372 -4.74 7.81 -24.28
C LEU A 372 -5.05 8.91 -23.24
N LEU A 373 -4.30 10.02 -23.27
CA LEU A 373 -4.53 11.16 -22.38
C LEU A 373 -5.92 11.78 -22.60
N ALA A 374 -6.38 11.86 -23.86
CA ALA A 374 -7.73 12.35 -24.18
C ALA A 374 -8.83 11.45 -23.57
N HIS A 375 -8.65 10.14 -23.58
CA HIS A 375 -9.61 9.19 -22.98
C HIS A 375 -9.70 9.28 -21.46
N LEU A 376 -8.75 9.95 -20.80
CA LEU A 376 -8.78 10.24 -19.36
C LEU A 376 -9.59 11.49 -19.01
N GLU A 377 -10.18 12.22 -19.96
CA GLU A 377 -11.04 13.39 -19.67
C GLU A 377 -12.06 13.12 -18.54
N PRO A 378 -12.81 12.00 -18.52
CA PRO A 378 -13.81 11.74 -17.47
C PRO A 378 -13.21 11.58 -16.06
N LEU A 379 -11.91 11.26 -15.95
CA LEU A 379 -11.22 11.15 -14.67
C LEU A 379 -11.28 12.46 -13.89
N GLN A 380 -11.23 13.61 -14.57
CA GLN A 380 -11.29 14.93 -13.92
C GLN A 380 -12.56 15.12 -13.08
N LEU A 381 -13.68 14.53 -13.49
CA LEU A 381 -14.93 14.58 -12.74
C LEU A 381 -14.79 13.85 -11.40
N CYS A 382 -14.15 12.68 -11.41
CA CYS A 382 -13.85 11.91 -10.21
C CYS A 382 -12.87 12.65 -9.29
N LEU A 383 -11.82 13.27 -9.87
CA LEU A 383 -10.82 14.04 -9.12
C LEU A 383 -11.44 15.26 -8.45
N THR A 384 -12.33 15.97 -9.14
CA THR A 384 -13.07 17.14 -8.61
C THR A 384 -13.94 16.74 -7.42
N ALA A 385 -14.71 15.66 -7.53
CA ALA A 385 -15.53 15.16 -6.42
C ALA A 385 -14.68 14.64 -5.24
N ALA A 386 -13.50 14.08 -5.51
CA ALA A 386 -12.56 13.67 -4.46
C ALA A 386 -11.92 14.87 -3.74
N ARG A 387 -11.60 15.95 -4.47
CA ARG A 387 -11.16 17.23 -3.89
C ARG A 387 -12.21 17.79 -2.94
N TRP A 388 -13.47 17.86 -3.38
CA TRP A 388 -14.60 18.28 -2.54
C TRP A 388 -14.67 17.46 -1.24
N MET A 389 -14.59 16.12 -1.33
CA MET A 389 -14.58 15.25 -0.15
C MET A 389 -13.43 15.59 0.82
N THR A 390 -12.22 15.86 0.29
CA THR A 390 -11.07 16.23 1.13
C THR A 390 -11.20 17.62 1.75
N ASN A 391 -11.78 18.59 1.02
CA ASN A 391 -12.06 19.93 1.52
C ASN A 391 -13.08 19.91 2.65
N CYS A 392 -14.23 19.25 2.47
CA CYS A 392 -15.24 19.10 3.54
C CYS A 392 -14.65 18.44 4.79
N PHE A 393 -13.78 17.45 4.61
CA PHE A 393 -13.14 16.80 5.75
C PHE A 393 -12.12 17.71 6.44
N ALA A 394 -11.34 18.49 5.68
CA ALA A 394 -10.40 19.47 6.20
C ALA A 394 -11.13 20.57 7.00
N GLU A 395 -12.21 21.13 6.47
CA GLU A 395 -13.04 22.13 7.15
C GLU A 395 -13.58 21.60 8.48
N ALA A 396 -14.18 20.40 8.45
CA ALA A 396 -14.76 19.78 9.64
C ALA A 396 -13.68 19.52 10.72
N VAL A 397 -12.48 19.08 10.34
CA VAL A 397 -11.38 18.90 11.29
C VAL A 397 -10.82 20.23 11.78
N ARG A 398 -10.68 21.24 10.92
CA ARG A 398 -10.19 22.58 11.29
C ARG A 398 -11.06 23.20 12.39
N ALA A 399 -12.38 23.09 12.28
CA ALA A 399 -13.31 23.53 13.32
C ALA A 399 -13.08 22.81 14.67
N ARG A 400 -12.77 21.51 14.64
CA ARG A 400 -12.48 20.74 15.87
C ARG A 400 -11.14 21.11 16.49
N LEU A 401 -10.11 21.34 15.67
CA LEU A 401 -8.80 21.80 16.16
C LEU A 401 -8.90 23.19 16.78
N HIS A 402 -9.65 24.11 16.16
CA HIS A 402 -9.94 25.44 16.71
C HIS A 402 -10.61 25.37 18.08
N ALA A 403 -11.66 24.57 18.23
CA ALA A 403 -12.32 24.40 19.53
C ALA A 403 -11.41 23.83 20.62
N VAL A 404 -10.40 23.02 20.26
CA VAL A 404 -9.39 22.54 21.22
C VAL A 404 -8.39 23.65 21.53
N TYR A 405 -7.92 24.38 20.53
CA TYR A 405 -7.01 25.51 20.68
C TYR A 405 -7.59 26.59 21.60
N ASP A 406 -8.84 27.00 21.40
CA ASP A 406 -9.51 28.02 22.23
C ASP A 406 -9.54 27.63 23.71
N ARG A 407 -9.80 26.35 24.00
CA ARG A 407 -9.78 25.84 25.37
C ARG A 407 -8.38 25.89 25.98
N LEU A 408 -7.36 25.50 25.22
CA LEU A 408 -5.97 25.49 25.70
C LEU A 408 -5.43 26.92 25.91
N ARG A 409 -5.78 27.85 25.01
CA ARG A 409 -5.43 29.26 25.11
C ARG A 409 -6.10 29.94 26.32
N ALA A 410 -7.30 29.53 26.70
CA ALA A 410 -8.02 30.12 27.83
C ALA A 410 -7.29 29.95 29.17
N ASP A 411 -6.38 28.97 29.27
CA ASP A 411 -5.52 28.76 30.44
C ASP A 411 -4.38 29.78 30.54
N GLY A 412 -4.25 30.71 29.58
CA GLY A 412 -3.32 31.85 29.61
C GLY A 412 -1.92 31.56 29.09
N GLU A 413 -1.66 30.32 28.65
CA GLU A 413 -0.35 29.85 28.21
C GLU A 413 -0.27 29.74 26.67
N PRO A 414 0.90 29.98 26.05
CA PRO A 414 1.11 29.71 24.63
C PRO A 414 0.88 28.23 24.31
N VAL A 415 0.12 27.95 23.26
CA VAL A 415 -0.16 26.58 22.81
C VAL A 415 0.95 26.13 21.86
N ASP A 416 1.59 25.00 22.14
CA ASP A 416 2.51 24.33 21.24
C ASP A 416 1.85 23.15 20.50
N LEU A 417 2.45 22.73 19.39
CA LEU A 417 1.93 21.67 18.54
C LEU A 417 1.83 20.33 19.27
N ALA A 418 2.78 20.00 20.15
CA ALA A 418 2.74 18.74 20.89
C ALA A 418 1.58 18.71 21.89
N THR A 419 1.31 19.84 22.56
CA THR A 419 0.15 20.01 23.43
C THR A 419 -1.16 19.85 22.64
N LEU A 420 -1.33 20.56 21.52
CA LEU A 420 -2.51 20.43 20.67
C LEU A 420 -2.70 18.99 20.16
N TRP A 421 -1.63 18.33 19.72
CA TRP A 421 -1.65 16.94 19.25
C TRP A 421 -2.15 15.97 20.32
N LEU A 422 -1.64 16.07 21.55
CA LEU A 422 -2.03 15.17 22.64
C LEU A 422 -3.48 15.37 23.07
N HIS A 423 -4.01 16.59 23.00
CA HIS A 423 -5.41 16.91 23.29
C HIS A 423 -6.39 16.54 22.15
N THR A 424 -5.87 16.10 21.00
CA THR A 424 -6.65 15.71 19.82
C THR A 424 -6.56 14.20 19.52
N LEU A 425 -6.01 13.41 20.45
CA LEU A 425 -5.99 11.95 20.36
C LEU A 425 -7.37 11.31 20.65
N PRO A 426 -7.74 10.21 19.94
CA PRO A 426 -7.02 9.61 18.83
C PRO A 426 -7.03 10.52 17.58
N SER A 427 -5.84 10.70 16.98
CA SER A 427 -5.63 11.63 15.87
C SER A 427 -6.49 11.30 14.64
N PRO A 428 -6.97 12.31 13.87
CA PRO A 428 -6.83 13.76 14.11
C PRO A 428 -7.82 14.32 15.15
N HIS A 429 -8.86 13.55 15.50
CA HIS A 429 -9.85 13.83 16.55
C HIS A 429 -10.71 12.56 16.76
N PRO A 430 -11.23 12.29 17.97
CA PRO A 430 -12.13 11.16 18.25
C PRO A 430 -13.26 10.93 17.22
N ASP A 431 -13.93 12.00 16.79
CA ASP A 431 -15.09 11.95 15.87
C ASP A 431 -14.72 11.77 14.38
N ALA A 432 -13.44 11.73 14.02
CA ALA A 432 -12.99 11.77 12.62
C ALA A 432 -13.61 10.68 11.74
N SER A 433 -13.81 9.46 12.28
CA SER A 433 -14.43 8.35 11.57
C SER A 433 -15.90 8.62 11.24
N HIS A 434 -16.64 9.25 12.14
CA HIS A 434 -18.04 9.61 11.91
C HIS A 434 -18.15 10.71 10.86
N LEU A 435 -17.29 11.73 10.95
CA LEU A 435 -17.24 12.83 9.98
C LEU A 435 -17.03 12.31 8.56
N ILE A 436 -15.99 11.51 8.32
CA ILE A 436 -15.72 11.00 6.96
C ILE A 436 -16.81 10.07 6.45
N ASN A 437 -17.45 9.27 7.31
CA ASN A 437 -18.58 8.43 6.90
C ASN A 437 -19.77 9.27 6.43
N THR A 438 -20.04 10.40 7.11
CA THR A 438 -21.11 11.33 6.74
C THR A 438 -20.83 11.98 5.38
N ILE A 439 -19.62 12.49 5.19
CA ILE A 439 -19.19 13.09 3.92
C ILE A 439 -19.20 12.06 2.78
N GLN A 440 -18.79 10.82 3.05
CA GLN A 440 -18.83 9.74 2.06
C GLN A 440 -20.27 9.38 1.66
N ALA A 441 -21.23 9.40 2.60
CA ALA A 441 -22.64 9.18 2.31
C ALA A 441 -23.21 10.31 1.43
N GLU A 442 -22.85 11.56 1.73
CA GLU A 442 -23.24 12.70 0.91
C GLU A 442 -22.64 12.65 -0.50
N LEU A 443 -21.36 12.28 -0.63
CA LEU A 443 -20.68 12.04 -1.91
C LEU A 443 -21.47 11.04 -2.77
N ARG A 444 -21.87 9.90 -2.17
CA ARG A 444 -22.68 8.88 -2.87
C ARG A 444 -24.04 9.42 -3.29
N ALA A 445 -24.71 10.17 -2.41
CA ALA A 445 -26.02 10.76 -2.71
C ALA A 445 -25.95 11.77 -3.86
N LYS A 446 -24.90 12.61 -3.91
CA LYS A 446 -24.62 13.54 -5.02
C LYS A 446 -24.38 12.77 -6.32
N TRP A 447 -23.49 11.77 -6.31
CA TRP A 447 -23.24 10.93 -7.49
C TRP A 447 -24.48 10.18 -7.99
N ALA A 448 -25.32 9.66 -7.09
CA ALA A 448 -26.56 8.99 -7.48
C ALA A 448 -27.49 9.93 -8.28
N ARG A 449 -27.59 11.21 -7.89
CA ARG A 449 -28.36 12.22 -8.63
C ARG A 449 -27.72 12.62 -9.97
N ILE A 450 -26.40 12.74 -10.00
CA ILE A 450 -25.65 13.11 -11.21
C ILE A 450 -25.77 12.01 -12.27
N LEU A 451 -25.64 10.75 -11.86
CA LEU A 451 -25.62 9.61 -12.76
C LEU A 451 -27.02 9.19 -13.22
N ASP A 452 -28.05 9.41 -12.39
CA ASP A 452 -29.46 9.15 -12.69
C ASP A 452 -29.69 7.78 -13.38
N LEU A 453 -29.23 6.72 -12.72
CA LEU A 453 -29.12 5.41 -13.34
C LEU A 453 -30.50 4.76 -13.54
N PRO A 454 -30.80 4.21 -14.74
CA PRO A 454 -32.05 3.51 -14.98
C PRO A 454 -32.18 2.25 -14.11
N PRO A 455 -33.35 1.99 -13.48
CA PRO A 455 -33.57 0.78 -12.69
C PRO A 455 -33.33 -0.50 -13.51
N GLY A 456 -32.59 -1.45 -12.95
CA GLY A 456 -32.32 -2.75 -13.59
C GLY A 456 -31.35 -2.70 -14.78
N ALA A 457 -30.79 -1.55 -15.12
CA ALA A 457 -29.76 -1.47 -16.15
C ALA A 457 -28.52 -2.27 -15.73
N ARG A 458 -27.92 -2.97 -16.70
CA ARG A 458 -26.64 -3.69 -16.52
C ARG A 458 -25.43 -2.87 -16.97
N ARG A 459 -25.63 -2.03 -17.98
CA ARG A 459 -24.59 -1.17 -18.57
C ARG A 459 -25.18 0.20 -18.82
N VAL A 460 -24.49 1.23 -18.35
CA VAL A 460 -24.85 2.63 -18.56
C VAL A 460 -23.65 3.31 -19.19
N ARG A 461 -23.88 3.97 -20.33
CA ARG A 461 -22.88 4.76 -21.06
C ARG A 461 -23.35 6.21 -21.07
N LEU A 462 -22.49 7.09 -20.60
CA LEU A 462 -22.66 8.53 -20.57
C LEU A 462 -21.46 9.16 -21.30
N THR A 463 -21.61 10.41 -21.71
CA THR A 463 -20.53 11.26 -22.22
C THR A 463 -20.09 12.22 -21.12
N THR A 464 -18.87 12.74 -21.21
CA THR A 464 -18.39 13.77 -20.27
C THR A 464 -19.34 14.98 -20.25
N ALA A 465 -19.78 15.42 -21.44
CA ALA A 465 -20.67 16.58 -21.58
C ALA A 465 -22.01 16.42 -20.86
N GLU A 466 -22.59 15.21 -20.82
CA GLU A 466 -23.87 14.95 -20.14
C GLU A 466 -23.80 15.10 -18.62
N VAL A 467 -22.62 14.94 -18.01
CA VAL A 467 -22.47 14.94 -16.55
C VAL A 467 -21.62 16.10 -16.02
N ALA A 468 -20.79 16.72 -16.85
CA ALA A 468 -19.81 17.71 -16.41
C ALA A 468 -20.44 18.91 -15.70
N ASP A 469 -21.53 19.46 -16.22
CA ASP A 469 -22.20 20.63 -15.64
C ASP A 469 -22.73 20.33 -14.24
N ARG A 470 -23.41 19.18 -14.06
CA ARG A 470 -23.93 18.72 -12.76
C ARG A 470 -22.81 18.41 -11.76
N VAL A 471 -21.69 17.86 -12.23
CA VAL A 471 -20.50 17.64 -11.39
C VAL A 471 -19.95 18.98 -10.92
N ARG A 472 -19.86 19.98 -11.80
CA ARG A 472 -19.36 21.31 -11.42
C ARG A 472 -20.29 21.99 -10.41
N GLU A 473 -21.60 21.94 -10.63
CA GLU A 473 -22.59 22.48 -9.70
C GLU A 473 -22.50 21.86 -8.29
N GLU A 474 -22.26 20.54 -8.21
CA GLU A 474 -22.27 19.83 -6.93
C GLU A 474 -20.91 19.82 -6.19
N PHE A 475 -19.80 20.01 -6.91
CA PHE A 475 -18.45 19.75 -6.39
C PHE A 475 -17.37 20.80 -6.73
N ASP A 476 -17.62 21.77 -7.63
CA ASP A 476 -16.54 22.67 -8.07
C ASP A 476 -16.21 23.75 -7.04
N GLU A 477 -15.05 23.59 -6.42
CA GLU A 477 -14.42 24.53 -5.50
C GLU A 477 -12.89 24.37 -5.58
N PRO A 478 -12.09 25.41 -5.35
CA PRO A 478 -10.64 25.28 -5.31
C PRO A 478 -10.19 24.37 -4.17
N GLY A 479 -9.01 23.76 -4.30
CA GLY A 479 -8.41 22.97 -3.22
C GLY A 479 -8.11 23.84 -1.98
N ASP A 480 -8.61 23.42 -0.82
CA ASP A 480 -8.41 24.10 0.49
C ASP A 480 -8.10 23.10 1.64
N GLY A 481 -7.67 21.90 1.27
CA GLY A 481 -7.26 20.85 2.20
C GLY A 481 -5.88 21.07 2.82
N TRP A 482 -5.25 19.98 3.25
CA TRP A 482 -3.83 19.95 3.66
C TRP A 482 -2.93 19.70 2.45
N SER A 483 -1.62 19.91 2.60
CA SER A 483 -0.62 19.73 1.53
C SER A 483 -0.79 18.44 0.71
N LEU A 484 -1.02 17.28 1.34
CA LEU A 484 -1.20 16.02 0.63
C LEU A 484 -2.57 15.88 -0.07
N ALA A 485 -3.59 16.66 0.31
CA ALA A 485 -4.92 16.63 -0.31
C ALA A 485 -4.89 17.00 -1.79
N ARG A 486 -3.88 17.79 -2.21
CA ARG A 486 -3.66 18.12 -3.63
C ARG A 486 -3.32 16.91 -4.50
N TYR A 487 -2.89 15.80 -3.89
CA TYR A 487 -2.57 14.57 -4.60
C TYR A 487 -3.73 13.58 -4.58
N ILE A 488 -4.06 13.09 -5.78
CA ILE A 488 -4.92 11.92 -5.94
C ILE A 488 -4.19 10.93 -6.83
N SER A 489 -4.09 9.67 -6.39
CA SER A 489 -3.45 8.60 -7.15
C SER A 489 -4.49 7.62 -7.69
N PRO A 490 -4.99 7.80 -8.93
CA PRO A 490 -5.89 6.86 -9.57
C PRO A 490 -5.12 5.71 -10.22
N ASP A 491 -5.66 4.51 -10.08
CA ASP A 491 -5.25 3.31 -10.80
C ASP A 491 -6.13 3.14 -12.03
N VAL A 492 -5.54 3.05 -13.21
CA VAL A 492 -6.24 2.89 -14.49
C VAL A 492 -5.76 1.64 -15.20
N LEU A 493 -6.70 0.83 -15.68
CA LEU A 493 -6.41 -0.32 -16.52
C LEU A 493 -6.79 0.01 -17.96
N VAL A 494 -6.03 -0.53 -18.91
CA VAL A 494 -6.30 -0.39 -20.35
C VAL A 494 -6.91 -1.69 -20.86
N VAL A 495 -8.00 -1.57 -21.61
CA VAL A 495 -8.68 -2.65 -22.31
C VAL A 495 -8.40 -2.44 -23.80
N ALA A 496 -7.68 -3.38 -24.41
CA ALA A 496 -7.39 -3.38 -25.83
C ALA A 496 -7.81 -4.71 -26.44
N ASP A 497 -8.38 -4.68 -27.65
CA ASP A 497 -8.76 -5.89 -28.38
C ASP A 497 -7.53 -6.61 -28.94
N ASP A 498 -6.55 -5.85 -29.41
CA ASP A 498 -5.28 -6.35 -29.94
C ASP A 498 -4.16 -5.29 -29.84
N ALA A 499 -2.96 -5.66 -30.31
CA ALA A 499 -1.79 -4.79 -30.31
C ALA A 499 -1.91 -3.59 -31.27
N ASP A 500 -2.69 -3.71 -32.34
CA ASP A 500 -2.86 -2.64 -33.32
C ASP A 500 -3.82 -1.57 -32.79
N ALA A 501 -4.89 -1.97 -32.11
CA ALA A 501 -5.80 -1.10 -31.37
C ALA A 501 -5.04 -0.34 -30.27
N LEU A 502 -4.20 -1.05 -29.52
CA LEU A 502 -3.32 -0.47 -28.50
C LEU A 502 -2.38 0.60 -29.10
N ALA A 503 -1.71 0.31 -30.21
CA ALA A 503 -0.77 1.23 -30.86
C ALA A 503 -1.45 2.49 -31.43
N ARG A 504 -2.70 2.35 -31.92
CA ARG A 504 -3.50 3.50 -32.40
C ARG A 504 -4.18 4.29 -31.28
N GLY A 505 -4.23 3.76 -30.06
CA GLY A 505 -4.97 4.36 -28.94
C GLY A 505 -6.48 4.17 -29.01
N ASP A 506 -6.95 3.20 -29.80
CA ASP A 506 -8.36 2.79 -29.82
C ASP A 506 -8.60 1.77 -28.73
N VAL A 507 -8.65 2.26 -27.49
CA VAL A 507 -8.76 1.45 -26.28
C VAL A 507 -9.86 2.00 -25.38
N ASP A 508 -10.37 1.15 -24.50
CA ASP A 508 -11.19 1.57 -23.36
C ASP A 508 -10.32 1.60 -22.09
N LEU A 509 -10.70 2.45 -21.14
CA LEU A 509 -10.05 2.59 -19.85
C LEU A 509 -10.97 2.11 -18.74
N VAL A 510 -10.39 1.66 -17.63
CA VAL A 510 -11.14 1.27 -16.44
C VAL A 510 -10.49 1.86 -15.21
N LEU A 511 -11.25 2.63 -14.44
CA LEU A 511 -10.84 3.08 -13.12
C LEU A 511 -10.83 1.87 -12.18
N GLY A 512 -9.64 1.56 -11.64
CA GLY A 512 -9.40 0.59 -10.60
C GLY A 512 -9.79 1.16 -9.24
N GLU A 513 -8.78 1.50 -8.45
CA GLU A 513 -8.91 2.21 -7.18
C GLU A 513 -8.49 3.69 -7.33
N MET A 514 -8.92 4.53 -6.40
CA MET A 514 -8.46 5.92 -6.34
C MET A 514 -8.06 6.26 -4.91
N HIS A 515 -6.77 6.52 -4.71
CA HIS A 515 -6.23 6.86 -3.41
C HIS A 515 -6.19 8.39 -3.24
N CYS A 516 -7.05 8.91 -2.38
CA CYS A 516 -7.21 10.34 -2.15
C CYS A 516 -6.19 10.87 -1.13
N ALA A 517 -5.79 12.12 -1.30
CA ALA A 517 -4.87 12.84 -0.43
C ALA A 517 -3.53 12.14 -0.19
N LEU A 518 -2.97 11.52 -1.22
CA LEU A 518 -1.73 10.78 -1.16
C LEU A 518 -1.05 10.69 -2.53
N ASN A 519 0.24 11.01 -2.57
CA ASN A 519 1.13 10.56 -3.63
C ASN A 519 1.59 9.12 -3.32
N THR A 520 0.95 8.14 -3.95
CA THR A 520 1.27 6.72 -3.71
C THR A 520 2.62 6.31 -4.27
N MET A 521 3.11 6.97 -5.33
CA MET A 521 4.44 6.74 -5.89
C MET A 521 5.55 7.28 -4.98
N GLY A 522 5.22 8.13 -4.01
CA GLY A 522 6.14 8.58 -2.98
C GLY A 522 6.47 7.55 -1.91
N ALA A 523 5.83 6.38 -1.93
CA ALA A 523 6.15 5.27 -1.03
C ALA A 523 7.50 4.62 -1.39
N SER A 524 8.25 4.22 -0.37
CA SER A 524 9.58 3.58 -0.49
C SER A 524 9.62 2.44 -1.53
N LEU A 525 8.60 1.58 -1.57
CA LEU A 525 8.52 0.47 -2.52
C LEU A 525 8.51 0.89 -3.99
N PHE A 526 8.07 2.11 -4.31
CA PHE A 526 8.14 2.67 -5.65
C PHE A 526 9.45 3.45 -5.83
N VAL A 527 9.72 4.40 -4.95
CA VAL A 527 10.88 5.31 -5.05
C VAL A 527 12.20 4.56 -5.20
N HIS A 528 12.43 3.51 -4.39
CA HIS A 528 13.69 2.75 -4.46
C HIS A 528 13.77 1.78 -5.64
N GLN A 529 12.65 1.58 -6.34
CA GLN A 529 12.58 0.80 -7.56
C GLN A 529 12.53 1.69 -8.80
N HIS A 530 12.60 3.02 -8.67
CA HIS A 530 12.75 3.91 -9.82
C HIS A 530 14.16 3.78 -10.41
N PRO A 531 14.35 3.77 -11.75
CA PRO A 531 15.69 3.84 -12.35
C PRO A 531 16.44 5.11 -11.99
N ASP A 532 15.74 6.23 -11.82
CA ASP A 532 16.31 7.50 -11.38
C ASP A 532 15.41 8.19 -10.33
N ARG A 533 15.78 8.08 -9.05
CA ARG A 533 15.02 8.72 -7.96
C ARG A 533 14.92 10.25 -8.12
N SER A 534 15.90 10.88 -8.78
CA SER A 534 15.96 12.34 -8.88
C SER A 534 14.81 12.93 -9.70
N GLU A 535 14.28 12.18 -10.67
CA GLU A 535 13.12 12.60 -11.47
C GLU A 535 11.84 12.69 -10.61
N LEU A 536 11.63 11.76 -9.68
CA LEU A 536 10.49 11.81 -8.75
C LEU A 536 10.62 12.94 -7.73
N ILE A 537 11.86 13.28 -7.33
CA ILE A 537 12.14 14.44 -6.48
C ILE A 537 11.90 15.74 -7.25
N ALA A 538 12.24 15.80 -8.54
CA ALA A 538 11.97 16.95 -9.39
C ALA A 538 10.46 17.21 -9.53
N GLU A 539 9.66 16.15 -9.73
CA GLU A 539 8.19 16.26 -9.75
C GLU A 539 7.63 16.78 -8.42
N THR A 540 8.15 16.27 -7.30
CA THR A 540 7.79 16.77 -5.97
C THR A 540 8.16 18.24 -5.79
N SER A 541 9.30 18.66 -6.35
CA SER A 541 9.77 20.04 -6.28
C SER A 541 8.94 20.98 -7.15
N ARG A 542 8.42 20.50 -8.28
CA ARG A 542 7.44 21.22 -9.09
C ARG A 542 6.10 21.38 -8.35
N ASP A 543 5.68 20.36 -7.62
CA ASP A 543 4.43 20.39 -6.83
C ASP A 543 4.54 21.22 -5.56
N PHE A 544 5.74 21.37 -5.01
CA PHE A 544 6.00 22.16 -3.81
C PHE A 544 7.25 23.01 -4.04
N PRO A 545 7.14 24.20 -4.66
CA PRO A 545 8.28 25.09 -4.87
C PRO A 545 8.97 25.49 -3.56
N GLY A 546 8.21 25.56 -2.47
CA GLY A 546 8.70 25.80 -1.11
C GLY A 546 8.95 24.51 -0.30
N PRO A 547 9.55 24.64 0.90
CA PRO A 547 9.69 23.54 1.83
C PRO A 547 8.33 23.05 2.33
N ARG A 548 8.21 21.77 2.67
CA ARG A 548 7.03 21.18 3.31
C ARG A 548 7.27 20.92 4.79
N LEU A 549 6.20 20.92 5.58
CA LEU A 549 6.21 20.39 6.94
C LEU A 549 5.83 18.90 6.93
N MET A 550 6.77 18.03 7.28
CA MET A 550 6.63 16.58 7.26
C MET A 550 6.58 16.03 8.69
N PRO A 551 5.45 15.47 9.16
CA PRO A 551 5.39 14.87 10.47
C PRO A 551 6.24 13.58 10.54
N MET A 552 7.00 13.42 11.62
CA MET A 552 7.69 12.16 11.89
C MET A 552 6.68 11.07 12.19
N LEU A 553 6.70 10.06 11.33
CA LEU A 553 5.78 8.94 11.39
C LEU A 553 6.32 7.83 12.29
N PRO A 554 5.47 7.15 13.09
CA PRO A 554 5.86 5.95 13.78
C PRO A 554 6.48 4.94 12.80
N LYS A 555 7.47 4.18 13.26
CA LYS A 555 8.09 3.12 12.44
C LYS A 555 7.07 2.10 11.96
N GLU A 556 6.10 1.82 12.82
CA GLU A 556 5.02 0.88 12.59
C GLU A 556 3.76 1.46 13.21
N LEU A 557 2.67 1.48 12.46
CA LEU A 557 1.32 1.74 13.00
C LEU A 557 0.49 0.48 12.84
N PRO A 558 -0.43 0.18 13.78
CA PRO A 558 -1.26 -1.03 13.72
C PRO A 558 -2.12 -1.16 12.45
N LEU A 559 -2.27 -0.12 11.62
CA LEU A 559 -3.31 -0.04 10.60
C LEU A 559 -2.85 0.41 9.20
N LYS A 560 -1.70 -0.08 8.68
CA LYS A 560 -1.32 -0.15 7.23
C LYS A 560 0.12 0.29 6.91
N TRP A 561 0.90 0.82 7.85
CA TRP A 561 2.27 1.26 7.55
C TRP A 561 3.32 0.19 7.82
N SER A 562 4.18 -0.02 6.84
CA SER A 562 5.41 -0.78 6.96
C SER A 562 6.58 0.01 6.39
N THR A 563 7.80 -0.50 6.53
CA THR A 563 9.01 0.06 5.89
C THR A 563 8.80 0.34 4.39
N ARG A 564 8.00 -0.51 3.70
CA ARG A 564 7.71 -0.41 2.26
C ARG A 564 6.78 0.74 1.88
N SER A 565 5.85 1.11 2.76
CA SER A 565 4.85 2.14 2.48
C SER A 565 5.20 3.51 3.06
N ARG A 566 6.41 3.67 3.62
CA ARG A 566 6.88 4.93 4.20
C ARG A 566 7.12 5.97 3.09
N PRO A 567 6.77 7.25 3.29
CA PRO A 567 7.18 8.33 2.38
C PRO A 567 8.71 8.37 2.24
N SER A 568 9.19 8.39 0.99
CA SER A 568 10.63 8.37 0.63
C SER A 568 11.02 9.43 -0.40
N LEU A 569 10.14 10.41 -0.63
CA LEU A 569 10.43 11.61 -1.41
C LEU A 569 10.78 12.77 -0.49
N ASP A 570 11.76 12.54 0.38
CA ASP A 570 12.34 13.53 1.27
C ASP A 570 13.28 14.46 0.52
N ARG A 571 13.12 15.78 0.71
CA ARG A 571 14.02 16.80 0.16
C ARG A 571 14.82 17.47 1.29
N PRO A 572 16.05 17.93 1.05
CA PRO A 572 16.87 18.61 2.06
C PRO A 572 16.21 19.87 2.65
N GLU A 573 15.41 20.58 1.86
CA GLU A 573 14.72 21.81 2.24
C GLU A 573 13.48 21.57 3.12
N ASP A 574 12.88 20.38 3.09
CA ASP A 574 11.68 20.08 3.88
C ASP A 574 11.97 20.10 5.39
N HIS A 575 11.03 20.63 6.19
CA HIS A 575 11.08 20.58 7.64
C HIS A 575 10.45 19.30 8.17
N TYR A 576 11.08 18.68 9.16
CA TYR A 576 10.53 17.50 9.85
C TYR A 576 10.13 17.87 11.26
N VAL A 577 8.91 17.48 11.68
CA VAL A 577 8.41 17.74 13.03
C VAL A 577 8.14 16.46 13.79
N ALA A 578 8.78 16.31 14.95
CA ALA A 578 8.52 15.20 15.86
C ALA A 578 7.29 15.49 16.73
N LEU A 579 6.22 14.70 16.58
CA LEU A 579 5.00 14.85 17.36
C LEU A 579 5.10 14.06 18.67
N VAL A 580 4.91 12.74 18.57
CA VAL A 580 5.14 11.77 19.65
C VAL A 580 6.36 10.92 19.31
N ASP A 581 6.36 10.37 18.10
CA ASP A 581 7.43 9.53 17.60
C ASP A 581 8.57 10.35 17.01
N GLN A 582 9.76 9.88 17.32
CA GLN A 582 11.02 10.58 17.12
C GLN A 582 11.90 9.78 16.14
N THR A 583 11.36 9.49 14.96
CA THR A 583 11.89 8.46 14.03
C THR A 583 12.86 8.96 12.96
N GLY A 584 13.11 10.27 12.86
CA GLY A 584 14.10 10.83 11.95
C GLY A 584 15.53 10.70 12.47
N ASP A 585 16.51 10.89 11.59
CA ASP A 585 17.92 11.05 11.96
C ASP A 585 18.11 12.40 12.68
N PRO A 586 18.63 12.41 13.92
CA PRO A 586 18.88 13.67 14.64
C PRO A 586 19.90 14.59 13.94
N HIS A 587 20.72 14.07 13.02
CA HIS A 587 21.68 14.88 12.24
C HIS A 587 21.06 15.47 10.98
N ARG A 588 19.80 15.13 10.66
CA ARG A 588 19.10 15.74 9.54
C ARG A 588 18.80 17.21 9.89
N PRO A 589 19.23 18.18 9.07
CA PRO A 589 18.89 19.59 9.29
C PRO A 589 17.37 19.80 9.22
N ARG A 590 16.90 20.95 9.71
CA ARG A 590 15.48 21.34 9.68
C ARG A 590 14.56 20.33 10.38
N THR A 591 15.04 19.75 11.46
CA THR A 591 14.26 18.87 12.34
C THR A 591 13.89 19.63 13.61
N VAL A 592 12.60 19.66 13.94
CA VAL A 592 12.06 20.39 15.10
C VAL A 592 11.21 19.48 15.99
N LEU A 593 11.13 19.79 17.28
CA LEU A 593 10.26 19.09 18.21
C LEU A 593 8.91 19.79 18.29
N GLY A 594 7.81 19.03 18.40
CA GLY A 594 6.47 19.58 18.52
C GLY A 594 6.31 20.54 19.70
N ALA A 595 7.06 20.34 20.79
CA ALA A 595 7.08 21.25 21.95
C ALA A 595 7.65 22.66 21.65
N ASP A 596 8.45 22.79 20.59
CA ASP A 596 9.07 24.06 20.18
C ASP A 596 8.26 24.76 19.08
N VAL A 597 7.30 24.08 18.47
CA VAL A 597 6.45 24.64 17.40
C VAL A 597 5.25 25.32 18.06
N ARG A 598 5.12 26.64 17.85
CA ARG A 598 4.00 27.41 18.39
C ARG A 598 2.78 27.28 17.49
N ILE A 599 1.60 27.24 18.08
CA ILE A 599 0.33 27.33 17.35
C ILE A 599 -0.24 28.72 17.57
N GLU A 600 -0.45 29.44 16.47
CA GLU A 600 -0.99 30.79 16.47
C GLU A 600 -2.20 30.87 15.55
N GLU A 601 -3.19 31.69 15.90
CA GLU A 601 -4.29 32.01 15.00
C GLU A 601 -3.87 33.18 14.09
N ARG A 602 -3.94 32.97 12.78
CA ARG A 602 -3.60 33.97 11.76
C ARG A 602 -4.64 33.91 10.64
N ALA A 603 -5.25 35.05 10.33
CA ALA A 603 -6.33 35.16 9.35
C ALA A 603 -7.44 34.09 9.51
N GLY A 604 -7.81 33.77 10.76
CA GLY A 604 -8.84 32.78 11.09
C GLY A 604 -8.40 31.31 10.94
N ARG A 605 -7.12 31.04 10.64
CA ARG A 605 -6.55 29.68 10.56
C ARG A 605 -5.53 29.47 11.67
N LEU A 606 -5.44 28.23 12.14
CA LEU A 606 -4.35 27.82 13.02
C LEU A 606 -3.09 27.56 12.18
N THR A 607 -2.02 28.24 12.54
CA THR A 607 -0.72 28.20 11.89
C THR A 607 0.32 27.61 12.84
N ALA A 608 1.08 26.62 12.35
CA ALA A 608 2.26 26.09 13.01
C ALA A 608 3.46 26.98 12.69
N VAL A 609 3.99 27.67 13.70
CA VAL A 609 5.15 28.58 13.60
C VAL A 609 6.38 27.88 14.17
N LEU A 610 7.33 27.58 13.29
CA LEU A 610 8.59 26.93 13.65
C LEU A 610 9.53 27.89 14.42
N PRO A 611 10.56 27.38 15.11
CA PRO A 611 11.54 28.21 15.80
C PRO A 611 12.29 29.22 14.92
N ASP A 612 12.47 28.89 13.63
CA ASP A 612 13.10 29.78 12.63
C ASP A 612 12.13 30.82 12.05
N GLY A 613 10.87 30.83 12.50
CA GLY A 613 9.82 31.73 12.02
C GLY A 613 9.07 31.22 10.79
N THR A 614 9.45 30.07 10.22
CA THR A 614 8.72 29.47 9.08
C THR A 614 7.31 29.08 9.51
N GLU A 615 6.34 29.27 8.62
CA GLU A 615 4.92 29.10 8.89
C GLU A 615 4.31 28.03 8.00
N TYR A 616 3.44 27.21 8.58
CA TYR A 616 2.69 26.16 7.88
C TYR A 616 1.24 26.13 8.39
N ASP A 617 0.30 25.69 7.56
CA ASP A 617 -1.04 25.36 8.04
C ASP A 617 -0.92 24.20 9.05
N VAL A 618 -1.61 24.30 10.20
CA VAL A 618 -1.56 23.25 11.23
C VAL A 618 -1.95 21.88 10.67
N LEU A 619 -2.82 21.83 9.66
CA LEU A 619 -3.25 20.56 9.06
C LEU A 619 -2.09 19.78 8.41
N ASP A 620 -1.00 20.44 8.03
CA ASP A 620 0.19 19.76 7.48
C ASP A 620 0.90 18.88 8.53
N ALA A 621 0.89 19.28 9.81
CA ALA A 621 1.34 18.43 10.91
C ALA A 621 0.43 17.20 11.11
N TYR A 622 -0.83 17.28 10.67
CA TYR A 622 -1.82 16.20 10.74
C TYR A 622 -1.97 15.41 9.44
N ALA A 623 -1.27 15.80 8.38
CA ALA A 623 -1.49 15.38 7.00
C ALA A 623 -1.69 13.87 6.86
N ASN A 624 -0.76 13.07 7.40
CA ASN A 624 -0.85 11.61 7.27
C ASN A 624 -2.02 10.99 8.05
N THR A 625 -2.42 11.56 9.18
CA THR A 625 -3.58 11.06 9.94
C THR A 625 -4.90 11.45 9.29
N LEU A 626 -4.95 12.61 8.63
CA LEU A 626 -6.07 13.00 7.77
C LEU A 626 -6.18 12.07 6.57
N THR A 627 -5.07 11.88 5.84
CA THR A 627 -4.97 10.94 4.70
C THR A 627 -5.44 9.54 5.07
N GLN A 628 -5.04 8.99 6.22
CA GLN A 628 -5.49 7.66 6.66
C GLN A 628 -7.01 7.52 6.79
N ARG A 629 -7.75 8.62 7.04
CA ARG A 629 -9.21 8.58 7.14
C ARG A 629 -9.90 8.61 5.77
N VAL A 630 -9.31 9.31 4.79
CA VAL A 630 -9.94 9.59 3.48
C VAL A 630 -9.44 8.72 2.32
N MET A 631 -8.22 8.17 2.41
CA MET A 631 -7.48 7.60 1.27
C MET A 631 -8.30 6.65 0.38
N ASP A 632 -9.02 5.70 0.97
CA ASP A 632 -9.78 4.67 0.24
C ASP A 632 -11.30 4.91 0.34
N ARG A 633 -11.74 6.17 0.51
CA ARG A 633 -13.16 6.52 0.76
C ARG A 633 -13.92 6.99 -0.47
N PHE A 634 -13.24 7.37 -1.54
CA PHE A 634 -13.95 7.78 -2.75
C PHE A 634 -14.76 6.60 -3.33
N THR A 635 -16.04 6.85 -3.62
CA THR A 635 -16.87 5.95 -4.40
C THR A 635 -18.04 6.72 -5.00
N LEU A 636 -18.22 6.57 -6.31
CA LEU A 636 -19.42 7.01 -7.04
C LEU A 636 -20.46 5.89 -7.19
N ARG A 637 -20.12 4.67 -6.74
CA ARG A 637 -20.98 3.51 -6.90
C ARG A 637 -22.25 3.67 -6.06
N PRO A 638 -23.44 3.47 -6.65
CA PRO A 638 -24.69 3.37 -5.90
C PRO A 638 -24.68 2.19 -4.93
N GLU A 639 -25.63 2.21 -3.99
CA GLU A 639 -25.89 1.07 -3.12
C GLU A 639 -26.94 0.15 -3.75
N GLY A 640 -26.85 -1.15 -3.47
CA GLY A 640 -27.80 -2.14 -3.99
C GLY A 640 -27.21 -3.54 -4.16
N ASP A 641 -28.10 -4.49 -4.43
CA ASP A 641 -27.76 -5.91 -4.67
C ASP A 641 -27.08 -6.12 -6.03
N HIS A 642 -27.36 -5.25 -6.99
CA HIS A 642 -26.72 -5.18 -8.30
C HIS A 642 -26.48 -3.71 -8.65
N THR A 643 -25.33 -3.44 -9.24
CA THR A 643 -24.98 -2.11 -9.76
C THR A 643 -24.42 -2.26 -11.18
N PRO A 644 -24.87 -1.45 -12.15
CA PRO A 644 -24.43 -1.55 -13.53
C PRO A 644 -22.94 -1.28 -13.69
N ARG A 645 -22.38 -1.73 -14.83
CA ARG A 645 -21.16 -1.12 -15.38
C ARG A 645 -21.48 0.32 -15.81
N ILE A 646 -20.72 1.28 -15.30
CA ILE A 646 -20.89 2.70 -15.61
C ILE A 646 -19.66 3.17 -16.37
N THR A 647 -19.88 3.65 -17.60
CA THR A 647 -18.85 4.18 -18.48
C THR A 647 -19.17 5.63 -18.82
N ILE A 648 -18.21 6.53 -18.63
CA ILE A 648 -18.29 7.93 -19.06
C ILE A 648 -17.23 8.12 -20.14
N GLY A 649 -17.61 8.55 -21.34
CA GLY A 649 -16.72 8.55 -22.51
C GLY A 649 -16.16 7.16 -22.77
N ARG A 650 -14.83 7.01 -22.70
CA ARG A 650 -14.12 5.71 -22.79
C ARG A 650 -13.60 5.20 -21.45
N LEU A 651 -13.94 5.86 -20.33
CA LEU A 651 -13.53 5.46 -19.00
C LEU A 651 -14.68 4.76 -18.27
N THR A 652 -14.51 3.45 -18.01
CA THR A 652 -15.37 2.71 -17.09
C THR A 652 -15.04 3.12 -15.66
N VAL A 653 -15.90 3.93 -15.05
CA VAL A 653 -15.72 4.48 -13.70
C VAL A 653 -16.26 3.55 -12.61
N ALA A 654 -17.13 2.60 -12.97
CA ALA A 654 -17.55 1.51 -12.09
C ALA A 654 -17.77 0.22 -12.90
N ARG A 655 -17.20 -0.88 -12.42
CA ARG A 655 -17.45 -2.24 -12.93
C ARG A 655 -18.78 -2.78 -12.42
N GLU A 656 -19.47 -3.57 -13.25
CA GLU A 656 -20.68 -4.29 -12.84
C GLU A 656 -20.38 -5.13 -11.59
N THR A 657 -21.23 -4.99 -10.57
CA THR A 657 -21.04 -5.63 -9.27
C THR A 657 -22.36 -6.17 -8.75
N TRP A 658 -22.28 -7.34 -8.13
CA TRP A 658 -23.36 -8.03 -7.43
C TRP A 658 -22.99 -8.22 -5.96
N GLN A 659 -23.99 -8.18 -5.09
CA GLN A 659 -23.93 -8.61 -3.70
C GLN A 659 -24.87 -9.80 -3.59
N LEU A 660 -24.37 -11.04 -3.58
CA LEU A 660 -25.22 -12.23 -3.61
C LEU A 660 -25.20 -12.96 -2.25
N PRO A 661 -26.35 -13.37 -1.70
CA PRO A 661 -26.40 -14.21 -0.51
C PRO A 661 -25.69 -15.54 -0.73
N VAL A 662 -24.93 -16.00 0.26
CA VAL A 662 -24.32 -17.35 0.18
C VAL A 662 -25.35 -18.47 0.22
N GLY A 663 -26.53 -18.20 0.80
CA GLY A 663 -27.65 -19.15 0.85
C GLY A 663 -28.23 -19.49 -0.52
N ASP A 664 -28.07 -18.61 -1.52
CA ASP A 664 -28.60 -18.82 -2.87
C ASP A 664 -27.63 -19.64 -3.75
N MET A 665 -26.48 -20.04 -3.20
CA MET A 665 -25.43 -20.76 -3.91
C MET A 665 -25.56 -22.29 -3.72
N ASP A 666 -26.70 -22.87 -4.08
CA ASP A 666 -27.00 -24.30 -3.85
C ASP A 666 -25.94 -25.27 -4.38
N PHE A 667 -25.29 -24.90 -5.50
CA PHE A 667 -24.19 -25.68 -6.06
C PHE A 667 -23.03 -25.86 -5.06
N ALA A 668 -22.90 -24.98 -4.07
CA ALA A 668 -21.84 -25.05 -3.08
C ALA A 668 -21.94 -26.34 -2.25
N ASP A 669 -23.14 -26.87 -1.98
CA ASP A 669 -23.31 -28.08 -1.18
C ASP A 669 -23.27 -29.39 -1.99
N GLU A 670 -23.15 -29.29 -3.31
CA GLU A 670 -23.02 -30.44 -4.18
C GLU A 670 -21.75 -31.25 -3.89
N LYS A 671 -21.93 -32.55 -3.64
CA LYS A 671 -20.83 -33.47 -3.31
C LYS A 671 -20.05 -33.90 -4.55
N ALA A 672 -20.77 -34.23 -5.63
CA ALA A 672 -20.19 -34.66 -6.89
C ALA A 672 -19.62 -33.45 -7.66
N GLU A 673 -18.38 -33.55 -8.15
CA GLU A 673 -17.71 -32.44 -8.86
C GLU A 673 -18.44 -32.07 -10.15
N ALA A 674 -18.92 -33.07 -10.89
CA ALA A 674 -19.71 -32.85 -12.10
C ALA A 674 -21.01 -32.09 -11.82
N ALA A 675 -21.75 -32.49 -10.77
CA ALA A 675 -23.02 -31.85 -10.43
C ALA A 675 -22.80 -30.42 -9.94
N ARG A 676 -21.77 -30.23 -9.11
CA ARG A 676 -21.32 -28.91 -8.67
C ARG A 676 -21.01 -28.00 -9.86
N PHE A 677 -20.28 -28.49 -10.86
CA PHE A 677 -19.88 -27.67 -12.00
C PHE A 677 -21.09 -27.25 -12.84
N VAL A 678 -21.98 -28.20 -13.20
CA VAL A 678 -23.22 -27.89 -13.94
C VAL A 678 -24.09 -26.89 -13.17
N ARG A 679 -24.34 -27.12 -11.88
CA ARG A 679 -25.19 -26.22 -11.08
C ARG A 679 -24.56 -24.85 -10.85
N ALA A 680 -23.23 -24.78 -10.72
CA ALA A 680 -22.53 -23.49 -10.63
C ALA A 680 -22.72 -22.68 -11.92
N ARG A 681 -22.75 -23.33 -13.09
CA ARG A 681 -23.03 -22.67 -14.37
C ARG A 681 -24.48 -22.24 -14.51
N HIS A 682 -25.43 -23.03 -14.02
CA HIS A 682 -26.83 -22.60 -13.92
C HIS A 682 -26.97 -21.35 -13.05
N TRP A 683 -26.33 -21.36 -11.88
CA TRP A 683 -26.32 -20.23 -10.96
C TRP A 683 -25.67 -18.98 -11.58
N GLN A 684 -24.50 -19.15 -12.22
CA GLN A 684 -23.80 -18.07 -12.92
C GLN A 684 -24.69 -17.42 -13.99
N ARG A 685 -25.39 -18.21 -14.80
CA ARG A 685 -26.34 -17.69 -15.80
C ARG A 685 -27.59 -17.07 -15.19
N GLY A 686 -28.15 -17.68 -14.15
CA GLY A 686 -29.35 -17.18 -13.48
C GLY A 686 -29.15 -15.78 -12.89
N HIS A 687 -27.90 -15.43 -12.56
CA HIS A 687 -27.50 -14.10 -12.10
C HIS A 687 -26.80 -13.25 -13.17
N ASP A 688 -26.76 -13.72 -14.42
CA ASP A 688 -26.14 -13.02 -15.55
C ASP A 688 -24.66 -12.64 -15.32
N LEU A 689 -23.95 -13.38 -14.47
CA LEU A 689 -22.54 -13.13 -14.16
C LEU A 689 -21.66 -13.42 -15.38
N PRO A 690 -20.60 -12.63 -15.66
CA PRO A 690 -19.65 -12.96 -16.72
C PRO A 690 -18.80 -14.18 -16.33
N ARG A 691 -18.12 -14.78 -17.31
CA ARG A 691 -17.21 -15.93 -17.10
C ARG A 691 -16.14 -15.65 -16.04
N PHE A 692 -15.56 -14.46 -16.07
CA PHE A 692 -14.47 -14.04 -15.20
C PHE A 692 -14.95 -13.03 -14.17
N VAL A 693 -14.80 -13.35 -12.88
CA VAL A 693 -15.18 -12.46 -11.78
C VAL A 693 -14.12 -12.43 -10.69
N PHE A 694 -14.09 -11.35 -9.92
CA PHE A 694 -13.44 -11.28 -8.63
C PHE A 694 -14.48 -11.34 -7.51
N VAL A 695 -14.22 -12.17 -6.51
CA VAL A 695 -15.10 -12.42 -5.36
C VAL A 695 -14.42 -11.95 -4.08
N VAL A 696 -15.11 -11.11 -3.30
CA VAL A 696 -14.69 -10.65 -1.96
C VAL A 696 -15.61 -11.25 -0.91
N SER A 697 -15.02 -11.85 0.12
CA SER A 697 -15.74 -12.37 1.29
C SER A 697 -15.56 -11.44 2.50
N PRO A 698 -16.57 -11.22 3.34
CA PRO A 698 -16.41 -10.50 4.61
C PRO A 698 -15.31 -11.08 5.52
N THR A 699 -15.05 -12.38 5.40
CA THR A 699 -14.04 -13.10 6.22
C THR A 699 -12.68 -13.24 5.55
N GLU A 700 -12.57 -12.85 4.27
CA GLU A 700 -11.33 -12.86 3.50
C GLU A 700 -11.25 -11.58 2.67
N PRO A 701 -10.58 -10.53 3.18
CA PRO A 701 -10.68 -9.18 2.63
C PRO A 701 -10.02 -9.03 1.25
N ARG A 702 -9.17 -9.98 0.82
CA ARG A 702 -8.54 -9.91 -0.50
C ARG A 702 -9.43 -10.60 -1.55
N PRO A 703 -9.85 -9.89 -2.61
CA PRO A 703 -10.64 -10.50 -3.68
C PRO A 703 -9.91 -11.69 -4.30
N PHE A 704 -10.61 -12.76 -4.70
CA PHE A 704 -10.03 -13.87 -5.48
C PHE A 704 -10.77 -14.03 -6.81
N TYR A 705 -10.04 -14.42 -7.84
CA TYR A 705 -10.52 -14.69 -9.19
C TYR A 705 -11.27 -16.02 -9.27
N VAL A 706 -12.33 -16.02 -10.08
CA VAL A 706 -13.08 -17.21 -10.47
C VAL A 706 -13.28 -17.20 -11.98
N ASP A 707 -12.95 -18.33 -12.61
CA ASP A 707 -13.35 -18.67 -13.97
C ASP A 707 -14.48 -19.71 -13.89
N PHE A 708 -15.68 -19.39 -14.35
CA PHE A 708 -16.82 -20.30 -14.37
C PHE A 708 -16.71 -21.43 -15.41
N ASP A 709 -15.70 -21.39 -16.28
CA ASP A 709 -15.36 -22.51 -17.17
C ASP A 709 -14.31 -23.45 -16.52
N SER A 710 -13.83 -23.15 -15.31
CA SER A 710 -12.84 -23.95 -14.57
C SER A 710 -13.44 -24.68 -13.36
N PRO A 711 -13.55 -26.02 -13.39
CA PRO A 711 -14.08 -26.80 -12.27
C PRO A 711 -13.31 -26.60 -10.94
N VAL A 712 -11.99 -26.39 -11.01
CA VAL A 712 -11.16 -26.17 -9.81
C VAL A 712 -11.45 -24.81 -9.17
N TYR A 713 -11.61 -23.74 -9.97
CA TYR A 713 -11.97 -22.42 -9.45
C TYR A 713 -13.41 -22.37 -8.92
N VAL A 714 -14.36 -23.05 -9.58
CA VAL A 714 -15.72 -23.23 -9.06
C VAL A 714 -15.71 -23.97 -7.71
N THR A 715 -14.84 -24.98 -7.55
CA THR A 715 -14.71 -25.70 -6.28
C THR A 715 -14.13 -24.83 -5.17
N ILE A 716 -13.17 -23.94 -5.48
CA ILE A 716 -12.65 -22.94 -4.55
C ILE A 716 -13.77 -21.98 -4.11
N LEU A 717 -14.56 -21.47 -5.05
CA LEU A 717 -15.72 -20.61 -4.76
C LEU A 717 -16.73 -21.32 -3.85
N ALA A 718 -17.10 -22.55 -4.18
CA ALA A 718 -18.01 -23.37 -3.37
C ALA A 718 -17.49 -23.55 -1.93
N LYS A 719 -16.18 -23.80 -1.75
CA LYS A 719 -15.56 -23.92 -0.42
C LYS A 719 -15.58 -22.60 0.36
N ALA A 720 -15.36 -21.48 -0.32
CA ALA A 720 -15.44 -20.16 0.30
C ALA A 720 -16.87 -19.85 0.75
N ALA A 721 -17.86 -20.08 -0.12
CA ALA A 721 -19.29 -19.92 0.19
C ALA A 721 -19.72 -20.79 1.37
N ARG A 722 -19.43 -22.10 1.36
CA ARG A 722 -19.74 -23.01 2.48
C ARG A 722 -19.07 -22.62 3.80
N ARG A 723 -17.86 -22.07 3.75
CA ARG A 723 -17.15 -21.61 4.96
C ARG A 723 -17.82 -20.37 5.54
N LEU A 724 -18.25 -19.45 4.66
CA LEU A 724 -18.94 -18.23 5.05
C LEU A 724 -20.34 -18.54 5.60
N ALA A 725 -21.13 -19.35 4.89
CA ALA A 725 -22.48 -19.76 5.29
C ALA A 725 -22.50 -20.48 6.67
N ARG A 726 -21.49 -21.29 6.97
CA ARG A 726 -21.35 -21.93 8.30
C ARG A 726 -21.13 -20.94 9.45
N LYS A 727 -20.56 -19.77 9.16
CA LYS A 727 -20.38 -18.70 10.16
C LYS A 727 -21.59 -17.79 10.23
N ASP A 728 -22.16 -17.45 9.08
CA ASP A 728 -23.32 -16.58 8.92
C ASP A 728 -24.07 -16.97 7.62
N PRO A 729 -25.23 -17.64 7.72
CA PRO A 729 -26.04 -18.01 6.57
C PRO A 729 -26.58 -16.81 5.77
N GLY A 730 -26.73 -15.65 6.41
CA GLY A 730 -27.20 -14.41 5.79
C GLY A 730 -26.08 -13.59 5.15
N ALA A 731 -24.83 -14.03 5.27
CA ALA A 731 -23.69 -13.33 4.72
C ALA A 731 -23.76 -13.25 3.19
N ARG A 732 -23.19 -12.17 2.64
CA ARG A 732 -23.17 -11.91 1.20
C ARG A 732 -21.74 -11.93 0.68
N LEU A 733 -21.58 -12.41 -0.55
CA LEU A 733 -20.36 -12.25 -1.32
C LEU A 733 -20.49 -11.05 -2.26
N LYS A 734 -19.48 -10.20 -2.26
CA LYS A 734 -19.36 -9.14 -3.27
C LYS A 734 -18.65 -9.72 -4.49
N ILE A 735 -19.30 -9.68 -5.63
CA ILE A 735 -18.79 -10.18 -6.90
C ILE A 735 -18.68 -9.01 -7.86
N SER A 736 -17.53 -8.84 -8.49
CA SER A 736 -17.34 -7.83 -9.54
C SER A 736 -16.82 -8.51 -10.80
N GLU A 737 -17.25 -8.04 -11.96
CA GLU A 737 -16.70 -8.51 -13.23
C GLU A 737 -15.17 -8.30 -13.30
N MET A 738 -14.45 -9.21 -13.94
CA MET A 738 -13.06 -8.99 -14.30
C MET A 738 -13.00 -8.20 -15.61
N LEU A 739 -12.50 -6.97 -15.52
CA LEU A 739 -12.28 -6.09 -16.67
C LEU A 739 -10.98 -5.31 -16.43
N PRO A 740 -9.97 -5.42 -17.31
CA PRO A 740 -9.90 -6.25 -18.53
C PRO A 740 -9.94 -7.76 -18.25
N THR A 741 -10.36 -8.57 -19.22
CA THR A 741 -10.21 -10.04 -19.16
C THR A 741 -8.75 -10.46 -19.38
N PRO A 742 -8.34 -11.70 -19.04
CA PRO A 742 -6.97 -12.17 -19.29
C PRO A 742 -6.54 -12.07 -20.76
N GLU A 743 -7.48 -12.21 -21.69
CA GLU A 743 -7.25 -12.12 -23.14
C GLU A 743 -7.01 -10.68 -23.62
N GLN A 744 -7.52 -9.70 -22.88
CA GLN A 744 -7.37 -8.26 -23.13
C GLN A 744 -6.12 -7.66 -22.47
N ALA A 745 -5.30 -8.49 -21.83
CA ALA A 745 -4.01 -8.09 -21.29
C ALA A 745 -3.07 -7.67 -22.43
N TRP A 746 -2.39 -6.53 -22.27
CA TRP A 746 -1.58 -5.90 -23.33
C TRP A 746 -0.10 -5.78 -22.98
N LEU A 747 0.27 -5.77 -21.68
CA LEU A 747 1.67 -5.62 -21.27
C LEU A 747 2.43 -6.91 -21.59
N THR A 748 3.41 -6.82 -22.51
CA THR A 748 4.26 -7.94 -22.91
C THR A 748 5.65 -7.90 -22.29
N ASP A 749 6.21 -9.05 -21.99
CA ASP A 749 7.65 -9.22 -21.72
C ASP A 749 8.43 -9.65 -22.98
N HIS A 750 9.74 -9.83 -22.83
CA HIS A 750 10.64 -10.27 -23.91
C HIS A 750 10.27 -11.62 -24.56
N GLU A 751 9.46 -12.46 -23.92
CA GLU A 751 8.96 -13.73 -24.48
C GLU A 751 7.62 -13.56 -25.19
N GLY A 752 7.08 -12.34 -25.26
CA GLY A 752 5.75 -12.05 -25.80
C GLY A 752 4.60 -12.50 -24.88
N ARG A 753 4.89 -12.86 -23.63
CA ARG A 753 3.86 -13.25 -22.65
C ARG A 753 3.11 -12.01 -22.16
N ARG A 754 1.78 -12.12 -22.05
CA ARG A 754 0.91 -11.00 -21.67
C ARG A 754 0.57 -11.03 -20.18
N TYR A 755 0.58 -9.86 -19.56
CA TYR A 755 0.35 -9.68 -18.12
C TYR A 755 -0.82 -8.72 -17.90
N THR A 756 -1.65 -8.97 -16.89
CA THR A 756 -2.54 -7.91 -16.41
C THR A 756 -1.68 -6.74 -15.93
N SER A 757 -2.16 -5.53 -16.16
CA SER A 757 -1.43 -4.34 -15.75
C SER A 757 -2.37 -3.25 -15.26
N GLU A 758 -1.84 -2.40 -14.40
CA GLU A 758 -2.50 -1.23 -13.86
C GLU A 758 -1.52 -0.06 -13.89
N LEU A 759 -2.00 1.06 -14.44
CA LEU A 759 -1.31 2.33 -14.56
C LEU A 759 -1.68 3.16 -13.33
N ARG A 760 -0.74 3.29 -12.41
CA ARG A 760 -0.91 4.12 -11.22
C ARG A 760 -0.35 5.50 -11.48
N PHE A 761 -1.26 6.46 -11.65
CA PHE A 761 -0.92 7.86 -11.85
C PHE A 761 -0.82 8.62 -10.53
N VAL A 762 -0.19 9.80 -10.58
CA VAL A 762 -0.32 10.83 -9.56
C VAL A 762 -0.89 12.06 -10.26
N ALA A 763 -2.12 12.42 -9.89
CA ALA A 763 -2.78 13.65 -10.28
C ALA A 763 -2.57 14.72 -9.21
N VAL A 764 -2.23 15.92 -9.65
CA VAL A 764 -1.94 17.09 -8.83
C VAL A 764 -2.97 18.16 -9.13
N ASP A 765 -3.66 18.61 -8.08
CA ASP A 765 -4.60 19.72 -8.16
C ASP A 765 -3.84 21.03 -8.39
N LEU A 766 -4.16 21.69 -9.51
CA LEU A 766 -3.61 22.99 -9.87
C LEU A 766 -4.46 24.16 -9.36
N THR A 767 -5.64 23.88 -8.79
CA THR A 767 -6.52 24.90 -8.21
C THR A 767 -6.18 25.23 -6.76
N ALA A 768 -5.43 24.35 -6.10
CA ALA A 768 -4.92 24.59 -4.75
C ALA A 768 -3.95 25.78 -4.81
N ALA A 769 -4.29 26.87 -4.12
CA ALA A 769 -3.44 28.05 -4.07
C ALA A 769 -2.10 27.70 -3.41
N ASP A 770 -1.00 28.17 -4.00
CA ASP A 770 0.29 28.12 -3.32
C ASP A 770 0.20 29.00 -2.06
N ALA A 771 0.48 28.41 -0.90
CA ALA A 771 0.48 29.09 0.39
C ALA A 771 1.53 30.23 0.50
N GLY A 772 2.21 30.58 -0.60
CA GLY A 772 3.22 31.64 -0.68
C GLY A 772 2.78 32.94 -1.37
N GLU A 773 1.54 33.05 -1.87
CA GLU A 773 1.03 34.29 -2.50
C GLU A 773 -0.20 34.88 -1.78
N LYS A 774 -0.26 34.79 -0.44
CA LYS A 774 -1.16 35.63 0.35
C LYS A 774 -0.43 36.41 1.43
#